data_AF-A0A4P7Z0K0-F1
#
_entry.id   AF-A0A4P7Z0K0-F1
#
_cell.length_a   1.000
_cell.length_b   1.000
_cell.length_c   1.000
_cell.angle_alpha   90.00
_cell.angle_beta   90.00
_cell.angle_gamma   90.00
#
_symmetry.space_group_name_H-M   'P 1'
#
loop_
_entity.id
_entity.type
_entity.pdbx_description
1 polymer ?
#
loop_
_entity_poly.entity_id
_entity_poly.type
_entity_poly.pdbx_seq_one_letter_code
_entity_poly.pdbx_strand_id
1 'polypeptide(L)'
;MPTFVRRSPRQCPVLVTRRLRQVLPASEDGQPREGVFADFLDNRLVVLLGEPGLGKTTEFKRAAAGEADAEVMPVGRFLSRPASAMQGRTLYLDGLDEHRARTGGGRSVMDHILGKLEELGSPKVRLSCRTADWYGGSDTRMLSQLGREPVVLELLPLRFEDAVVIAAARLDDAGARAFIAGARARNLDPWLLNPELLGLLLEAHVGDGGWPATRTALFESARAQLLTELNDEHAEMVGDSVSDPALSAAADWLSAVALLANRMGFALHPNQADAEFTAIQSLGGDVPALSAAARRRPFSPVEGRRVVPRHRMIAEYMVARHLRERLRTGGLPLGRVLALITGWDGGTLSDLRGVYAWLVALMPEHAERLLGRDPLGAILYGDATSWSVEAKRSAFRHLRALADQDPWFRAQERTPGWSGMGAPFGGLSCPELVPDFRDALCGTGKPHLLATVLDIAKNGPPQPELGDDLLAAARDSSLEHGFSLDAIEAFSHSCPDREDDLLALLDTVHGNMIADHDRELRAALLRQLYPRRLTPDQLVSYLAPTPQHGYIGNYGFDLRYRIVRWTPRDQLLSLADALASRGAPHDPISQFDQSALVIGLLERILRDVPEGATPERLYRWLAAGLDDRHQTIRLPEAEGLRAHLAKPDMVRGMFLAWLSETHDEYGRALCNDNFDVRRTSITLSCRNWIGQS
;
A
#
# COMPACT_ATOMS: atom_id res chain seq x y z
N MET A 1 1.72 45.13 15.19
CA MET A 1 1.40 44.29 14.03
C MET A 1 2.31 43.08 14.09
N PRO A 2 1.80 41.87 14.37
CA PRO A 2 2.66 40.71 14.48
C PRO A 2 3.07 40.25 13.08
N THR A 3 4.36 40.37 12.81
CA THR A 3 5.08 39.80 11.68
C THR A 3 4.93 38.28 11.70
N PHE A 4 4.26 37.74 10.69
CA PHE A 4 4.27 36.31 10.40
C PHE A 4 5.66 35.92 9.93
N VAL A 5 6.47 35.35 10.83
CA VAL A 5 7.70 34.65 10.48
C VAL A 5 7.30 33.39 9.71
N ARG A 6 7.40 33.43 8.38
CA ARG A 6 7.40 32.22 7.54
C ARG A 6 8.52 31.31 8.05
N ARG A 7 8.14 30.12 8.54
CA ARG A 7 9.10 29.07 8.94
C ARG A 7 9.97 28.71 7.73
N SER A 8 11.28 28.79 7.91
CA SER A 8 12.32 28.43 6.94
C SER A 8 12.10 27.02 6.36
N PRO A 9 12.25 26.80 5.04
CA PRO A 9 12.00 25.52 4.37
C PRO A 9 13.16 24.50 4.52
N ARG A 10 14.05 24.66 5.50
CA ARG A 10 15.06 23.65 5.82
C ARG A 10 14.50 22.61 6.80
N GLN A 11 13.46 21.88 6.40
CA GLN A 11 13.03 20.73 7.19
C GLN A 11 13.80 19.48 6.76
N CYS A 12 14.51 18.89 7.73
CA CYS A 12 14.97 17.52 7.67
C CYS A 12 13.77 16.63 7.26
N PRO A 13 13.91 15.66 6.35
CA PRO A 13 12.81 14.78 5.99
C PRO A 13 12.25 14.14 7.27
N VAL A 14 10.93 14.22 7.46
CA VAL A 14 10.28 13.52 8.57
C VAL A 14 10.41 12.03 8.31
N LEU A 15 11.26 11.37 9.10
CA LEU A 15 11.54 9.95 8.99
C LEU A 15 10.57 9.18 9.89
N VAL A 16 9.68 8.44 9.26
CA VAL A 16 8.83 7.45 9.93
C VAL A 16 9.53 6.09 9.95
N THR A 17 9.27 5.29 10.97
CA THR A 17 9.76 3.90 11.01
C THR A 17 9.06 3.08 9.93
N ARG A 18 9.84 2.49 9.03
CA ARG A 18 9.32 1.72 7.90
C ARG A 18 9.13 0.26 8.31
N ARG A 19 8.01 -0.32 7.90
CA ARG A 19 7.72 -1.73 8.12
C ARG A 19 8.22 -2.56 6.96
N LEU A 20 8.71 -3.74 7.29
CA LEU A 20 9.19 -4.73 6.36
C LEU A 20 8.42 -6.03 6.58
N ARG A 21 8.29 -6.80 5.51
CA ARG A 21 7.77 -8.15 5.55
C ARG A 21 8.84 -9.10 5.04
N GLN A 22 9.11 -10.16 5.79
CA GLN A 22 10.03 -11.20 5.36
C GLN A 22 9.33 -12.11 4.34
N VAL A 23 9.88 -12.15 3.13
CA VAL A 23 9.47 -13.05 2.04
C VAL A 23 10.24 -14.36 2.12
N LEU A 24 11.55 -14.30 2.41
CA LEU A 24 12.40 -15.48 2.57
C LEU A 24 13.38 -15.33 3.75
N PRO A 25 13.68 -16.42 4.47
CA PRO A 25 12.98 -17.72 4.42
C PRO A 25 11.52 -17.58 4.85
N ALA A 26 10.65 -18.48 4.38
CA ALA A 26 9.27 -18.52 4.86
C ALA A 26 9.27 -18.85 6.37
N SER A 27 8.34 -18.25 7.12
CA SER A 27 8.18 -18.55 8.54
C SER A 27 7.76 -20.01 8.75
N GLU A 28 8.21 -20.62 9.84
CA GLU A 28 7.85 -21.99 10.23
C GLU A 28 6.32 -22.16 10.41
N ASP A 29 5.64 -21.08 10.83
CA ASP A 29 4.18 -21.05 11.02
C ASP A 29 3.40 -20.65 9.75
N GLY A 30 4.08 -20.46 8.62
CA GLY A 30 3.48 -19.99 7.37
C GLY A 30 3.04 -18.52 7.37
N GLN A 31 3.17 -17.80 8.50
CA GLN A 31 2.82 -16.38 8.61
C GLN A 31 4.02 -15.47 8.28
N PRO A 32 3.88 -14.46 7.40
CA PRO A 32 4.98 -13.56 7.08
C PRO A 32 5.47 -12.81 8.33
N ARG A 33 6.77 -12.89 8.64
CA ARG A 33 7.36 -12.13 9.74
C ARG A 33 7.42 -10.65 9.34
N GLU A 34 6.63 -9.80 9.98
CA GLU A 34 6.78 -8.34 9.88
C GLU A 34 7.80 -7.81 10.90
N GLY A 35 8.49 -6.74 10.55
CA GLY A 35 9.47 -6.10 11.42
C GLY A 35 9.99 -4.78 10.86
N VAL A 36 11.10 -4.30 11.39
CA VAL A 36 11.86 -3.14 10.90
C VAL A 36 13.23 -3.58 10.39
N PHE A 37 13.93 -2.77 9.61
CA PHE A 37 15.23 -3.16 9.04
C PHE A 37 16.26 -3.56 10.10
N ALA A 38 16.21 -2.89 11.26
CA ALA A 38 17.08 -3.19 12.40
C ALA A 38 17.00 -4.66 12.86
N ASP A 39 15.84 -5.30 12.73
CA ASP A 39 15.62 -6.69 13.14
C ASP A 39 16.38 -7.70 12.26
N PHE A 40 16.91 -7.25 11.12
CA PHE A 40 17.54 -8.11 10.11
C PHE A 40 19.03 -7.80 9.90
N LEU A 41 19.64 -6.88 10.65
CA LEU A 41 21.05 -6.45 10.46
C LEU A 41 22.08 -7.56 10.71
N ASP A 42 21.73 -8.56 11.53
CA ASP A 42 22.59 -9.71 11.81
C ASP A 42 22.78 -10.60 10.58
N ASN A 43 21.85 -10.55 9.62
CA ASN A 43 21.94 -11.31 8.39
C ASN A 43 23.06 -10.76 7.49
N ARG A 44 23.88 -11.68 6.97
CA ARG A 44 25.00 -11.31 6.09
C ARG A 44 24.52 -10.87 4.71
N LEU A 45 23.42 -11.43 4.23
CA LEU A 45 22.91 -11.22 2.89
C LEU A 45 21.42 -10.89 3.00
N VAL A 46 21.10 -9.61 2.78
CA VAL A 46 19.72 -9.10 2.81
C VAL A 46 19.36 -8.55 1.44
N VAL A 47 18.18 -8.87 0.95
CA VAL A 47 17.59 -8.27 -0.26
C VAL A 47 16.38 -7.46 0.17
N LEU A 48 16.32 -6.18 -0.21
CA LEU A 48 15.19 -5.30 0.04
C LEU A 48 14.43 -5.02 -1.25
N LEU A 49 13.25 -5.61 -1.37
CA LEU A 49 12.31 -5.40 -2.46
C LEU A 49 11.35 -4.26 -2.13
N GLY A 50 10.85 -3.59 -3.17
CA GLY A 50 9.78 -2.61 -3.03
C GLY A 50 9.58 -1.80 -4.30
N GLU A 51 8.40 -1.22 -4.44
CA GLU A 51 8.04 -0.39 -5.58
C GLU A 51 8.88 0.90 -5.69
N PRO A 52 8.93 1.52 -6.88
CA PRO A 52 9.48 2.86 -7.04
C PRO A 52 8.84 3.85 -6.06
N GLY A 53 9.67 4.68 -5.43
CA GLY A 53 9.20 5.68 -4.47
C GLY A 53 8.85 5.18 -3.07
N LEU A 54 8.90 3.85 -2.78
CA LEU A 54 8.63 3.34 -1.42
C LEU A 54 9.70 3.70 -0.37
N GLY A 55 10.85 4.22 -0.81
CA GLY A 55 11.91 4.70 0.07
C GLY A 55 13.03 3.70 0.38
N LYS A 56 13.30 2.72 -0.51
CA LYS A 56 14.39 1.74 -0.35
C LYS A 56 15.75 2.40 -0.06
N THR A 57 16.15 3.37 -0.88
CA THR A 57 17.38 4.16 -0.70
C THR A 57 17.43 4.86 0.66
N THR A 58 16.30 5.44 1.10
CA THR A 58 16.20 6.12 2.40
C THR A 58 16.38 5.13 3.54
N GLU A 59 15.77 3.95 3.43
CA GLU A 59 15.90 2.90 4.44
C GLU A 59 17.32 2.35 4.49
N PHE A 60 17.99 2.16 3.35
CA PHE A 60 19.41 1.76 3.30
C PHE A 60 20.32 2.79 3.95
N LYS A 61 20.12 4.09 3.69
CA LYS A 61 20.88 5.17 4.34
C LYS A 61 20.66 5.17 5.85
N ARG A 62 19.43 4.96 6.31
CA ARG A 62 19.10 4.87 7.74
C ARG A 62 19.75 3.66 8.39
N ALA A 63 19.63 2.48 7.78
CA ALA A 63 20.20 1.24 8.29
C ALA A 63 21.73 1.29 8.34
N ALA A 64 22.37 1.81 7.29
CA ALA A 64 23.82 1.95 7.22
C ALA A 64 24.37 2.86 8.33
N ALA A 65 23.62 3.88 8.78
CA ALA A 65 24.04 4.71 9.91
C ALA A 65 24.15 3.93 11.25
N GLY A 66 23.52 2.75 11.34
CA GLY A 66 23.58 1.85 12.49
C GLY A 66 24.56 0.69 12.37
N GLU A 67 25.23 0.51 11.23
CA GLU A 67 26.23 -0.55 11.03
C GLU A 67 27.65 0.03 10.90
N ALA A 68 28.63 -0.61 11.55
CA ALA A 68 30.02 -0.21 11.46
C ALA A 68 30.57 -0.42 10.03
N ASP A 69 31.39 0.54 9.57
CA ASP A 69 32.04 0.52 8.25
C ASP A 69 31.06 0.31 7.08
N ALA A 70 29.81 0.74 7.24
CA ALA A 70 28.79 0.66 6.22
C ALA A 70 28.98 1.73 5.14
N GLU A 71 28.85 1.32 3.87
CA GLU A 71 28.88 2.21 2.73
C GLU A 71 27.67 1.96 1.83
N VAL A 72 26.88 3.01 1.59
CA VAL A 72 25.74 2.97 0.67
C VAL A 72 26.18 3.48 -0.69
N MET A 73 25.98 2.67 -1.72
CA MET A 73 26.28 3.05 -3.09
C MET A 73 25.34 2.38 -4.11
N PRO A 74 25.12 3.00 -5.26
CA PRO A 74 24.45 2.33 -6.39
C PRO A 74 25.24 1.12 -6.88
N VAL A 75 24.54 0.11 -7.42
CA VAL A 75 25.17 -1.09 -7.99
C VAL A 75 26.19 -0.76 -9.09
N GLY A 76 25.95 0.26 -9.92
CA GLY A 76 26.90 0.68 -10.96
C GLY A 76 28.20 1.23 -10.43
N ARG A 77 28.12 1.98 -9.33
CA ARG A 77 29.31 2.47 -8.61
C ARG A 77 30.11 1.32 -8.06
N PHE A 78 29.42 0.37 -7.45
CA PHE A 78 30.04 -0.84 -6.93
C PHE A 78 30.79 -1.59 -8.04
N LEU A 79 30.16 -1.81 -9.20
CA LEU A 79 30.79 -2.51 -10.32
C LEU A 79 31.98 -1.76 -10.94
N SER A 80 31.96 -0.42 -10.97
CA SER A 80 33.05 0.38 -11.57
C SER A 80 34.23 0.65 -10.63
N ARG A 81 34.03 0.65 -9.31
CA ARG A 81 35.07 0.98 -8.32
C ARG A 81 35.99 -0.21 -8.01
N PRO A 82 37.32 -0.07 -7.90
CA PRO A 82 38.20 -1.21 -7.59
C PRO A 82 37.88 -1.83 -6.23
N ALA A 83 37.93 -3.17 -6.14
CA ALA A 83 37.62 -3.91 -4.91
C ALA A 83 38.46 -3.46 -3.71
N SER A 84 39.75 -3.17 -3.92
CA SER A 84 40.65 -2.69 -2.86
C SER A 84 40.16 -1.44 -2.12
N ALA A 85 39.36 -0.59 -2.77
CA ALA A 85 38.80 0.63 -2.17
C ALA A 85 37.57 0.37 -1.27
N MET A 86 37.12 -0.88 -1.16
CA MET A 86 35.91 -1.31 -0.44
C MET A 86 36.20 -2.47 0.53
N GLN A 87 37.47 -2.84 0.71
CA GLN A 87 37.86 -3.93 1.59
C GLN A 87 37.40 -3.68 3.04
N GLY A 88 36.80 -4.68 3.67
CA GLY A 88 36.35 -4.62 5.06
C GLY A 88 35.08 -3.79 5.31
N ARG A 89 34.42 -3.30 4.24
CA ARG A 89 33.17 -2.53 4.36
C ARG A 89 31.94 -3.43 4.43
N THR A 90 30.90 -2.96 5.11
CA THR A 90 29.54 -3.48 4.95
C THR A 90 28.88 -2.76 3.78
N LEU A 91 28.38 -3.49 2.80
CA LEU A 91 27.94 -2.90 1.53
C LEU A 91 26.42 -2.82 1.44
N TYR A 92 25.90 -1.61 1.20
CA TYR A 92 24.52 -1.37 0.85
C TYR A 92 24.46 -0.98 -0.63
N LEU A 93 24.10 -1.95 -1.46
CA LEU A 93 24.06 -1.85 -2.91
C LEU A 93 22.63 -1.51 -3.36
N ASP A 94 22.43 -0.26 -3.77
CA ASP A 94 21.12 0.25 -4.16
C ASP A 94 20.89 0.13 -5.66
N GLY A 95 19.68 -0.29 -6.07
CA GLY A 95 19.26 -0.27 -7.47
C GLY A 95 19.85 -1.39 -8.31
N LEU A 96 19.56 -2.65 -7.98
CA LEU A 96 19.91 -3.79 -8.84
C LEU A 96 19.19 -3.74 -10.20
N ASP A 97 17.92 -3.32 -10.20
CA ASP A 97 17.14 -3.04 -11.42
C ASP A 97 17.94 -2.14 -12.37
N GLU A 98 18.58 -1.12 -11.78
CA GLU A 98 19.63 -0.16 -12.25
C GLU A 98 20.51 -0.52 -13.44
N HIS A 99 20.91 -1.79 -13.43
CA HIS A 99 22.11 -2.25 -14.13
C HIS A 99 21.88 -3.50 -14.95
N ARG A 100 20.79 -4.26 -14.68
CA ARG A 100 20.44 -5.48 -15.41
C ARG A 100 20.20 -5.26 -16.90
N ALA A 101 19.81 -4.06 -17.29
CA ALA A 101 19.46 -3.66 -18.65
C ALA A 101 20.65 -3.48 -19.63
N ARG A 102 21.90 -3.33 -19.15
CA ARG A 102 23.04 -2.85 -19.96
C ARG A 102 23.93 -3.95 -20.55
N THR A 103 23.95 -5.13 -19.96
CA THR A 103 24.69 -6.28 -20.48
C THR A 103 23.64 -7.27 -21.01
N GLY A 104 23.80 -7.77 -22.23
CA GLY A 104 22.80 -8.57 -22.97
C GLY A 104 22.45 -9.93 -22.36
N GLY A 105 22.06 -9.96 -21.10
CA GLY A 105 21.71 -11.11 -20.28
C GLY A 105 21.81 -10.72 -18.81
N GLY A 106 20.69 -10.45 -18.13
CA GLY A 106 20.65 -10.02 -16.72
C GLY A 106 21.36 -10.94 -15.72
N ARG A 107 21.71 -12.18 -16.12
CA ARG A 107 22.62 -13.06 -15.37
C ARG A 107 24.03 -12.47 -15.23
N SER A 108 24.56 -11.87 -16.30
CA SER A 108 25.91 -11.31 -16.31
C SER A 108 26.13 -10.21 -15.25
N VAL A 109 25.11 -9.41 -14.92
CA VAL A 109 25.24 -8.38 -13.87
C VAL A 109 25.34 -9.01 -12.49
N MET A 110 24.48 -9.99 -12.19
CA MET A 110 24.56 -10.73 -10.94
C MET A 110 25.88 -11.48 -10.84
N ASP A 111 26.35 -12.11 -11.91
CA ASP A 111 27.66 -12.79 -11.95
C ASP A 111 28.81 -11.81 -11.63
N HIS A 112 28.80 -10.60 -12.22
CA HIS A 112 29.80 -9.58 -11.90
C HIS A 112 29.70 -9.09 -10.45
N ILE A 113 28.49 -8.96 -9.91
CA ILE A 113 28.29 -8.59 -8.51
C ILE A 113 28.87 -9.68 -7.61
N LEU A 114 28.53 -10.95 -7.87
CA LEU A 114 29.00 -12.10 -7.11
C LEU A 114 30.52 -12.21 -7.14
N GLY A 115 31.13 -12.21 -8.33
CA GLY A 115 32.59 -12.30 -8.45
C GLY A 115 33.31 -11.18 -7.71
N LYS A 116 32.77 -9.96 -7.74
CA LYS A 116 33.34 -8.85 -6.98
C LYS A 116 33.14 -8.96 -5.47
N LEU A 117 32.00 -9.48 -5.03
CA LEU A 117 31.78 -9.77 -3.61
C LEU A 117 32.71 -10.90 -3.12
N GLU A 118 33.00 -11.89 -3.96
CA GLU A 118 33.99 -12.94 -3.68
C GLU A 118 35.41 -12.37 -3.58
N GLU A 119 35.82 -11.48 -4.49
CA GLU A 119 37.10 -10.75 -4.40
C GLU A 119 37.26 -9.98 -3.08
N LEU A 120 36.15 -9.47 -2.53
CA LEU A 120 36.10 -8.75 -1.25
C LEU A 120 36.05 -9.68 -0.02
N GLY A 121 36.04 -10.99 -0.21
CA GLY A 121 35.91 -11.97 0.88
C GLY A 121 34.48 -12.12 1.42
N SER A 122 33.48 -11.96 0.56
CA SER A 122 32.05 -12.12 0.84
C SER A 122 31.57 -11.28 2.05
N PRO A 123 31.67 -9.93 1.98
CA PRO A 123 31.29 -9.05 3.08
C PRO A 123 29.80 -9.15 3.42
N LYS A 124 29.40 -8.51 4.53
CA LYS A 124 27.98 -8.22 4.77
C LYS A 124 27.46 -7.35 3.61
N VAL A 125 26.42 -7.80 2.93
CA VAL A 125 25.83 -7.12 1.77
C VAL A 125 24.32 -6.99 1.92
N ARG A 126 23.80 -5.85 1.48
CA ARG A 126 22.38 -5.52 1.44
C ARG A 126 22.08 -5.01 0.03
N LEU A 127 21.18 -5.65 -0.69
CA LEU A 127 20.90 -5.37 -2.10
C LEU A 127 19.46 -4.90 -2.25
N SER A 128 19.22 -3.76 -2.90
CA SER A 128 17.84 -3.32 -3.18
C SER A 128 17.45 -3.63 -4.63
N CYS A 129 16.17 -3.92 -4.86
CA CYS A 129 15.63 -4.12 -6.20
C CYS A 129 14.16 -3.70 -6.25
N ARG A 130 13.66 -3.31 -7.43
CA ARG A 130 12.22 -3.24 -7.68
C ARG A 130 11.60 -4.65 -7.60
N THR A 131 10.40 -4.75 -7.06
CA THR A 131 9.71 -6.04 -6.88
C THR A 131 9.46 -6.72 -8.23
N ALA A 132 9.04 -5.99 -9.25
CA ALA A 132 8.77 -6.53 -10.60
C ALA A 132 10.02 -6.91 -11.40
N ASP A 133 11.20 -6.53 -10.91
CA ASP A 133 12.48 -6.80 -11.57
C ASP A 133 13.30 -7.85 -10.81
N TRP A 134 12.73 -8.44 -9.76
CA TRP A 134 13.32 -9.53 -9.00
C TRP A 134 12.98 -10.88 -9.64
N TYR A 135 13.96 -11.69 -10.05
CA TYR A 135 13.72 -13.00 -10.68
C TYR A 135 13.50 -14.14 -9.67
N GLY A 136 13.13 -13.82 -8.43
CA GLY A 136 12.66 -14.77 -7.42
C GLY A 136 13.68 -15.88 -7.13
N GLY A 137 13.27 -17.13 -7.38
CA GLY A 137 14.06 -18.34 -7.14
C GLY A 137 15.41 -18.37 -7.87
N SER A 138 15.54 -17.68 -9.01
CA SER A 138 16.81 -17.64 -9.74
C SER A 138 17.84 -16.73 -9.07
N ASP A 139 17.44 -15.53 -8.67
CA ASP A 139 18.35 -14.57 -8.03
C ASP A 139 18.75 -15.01 -6.63
N THR A 140 17.81 -15.60 -5.88
CA THR A 140 18.09 -16.18 -4.55
C THR A 140 19.12 -17.30 -4.63
N ARG A 141 19.00 -18.23 -5.59
CA ARG A 141 19.99 -19.30 -5.81
C ARG A 141 21.37 -18.76 -6.19
N MET A 142 21.43 -17.70 -7.01
CA MET A 142 22.69 -17.05 -7.36
C MET A 142 23.35 -16.43 -6.13
N LEU A 143 22.61 -15.66 -5.32
CA LEU A 143 23.15 -15.05 -4.10
C LEU A 143 23.58 -16.08 -3.05
N SER A 144 22.92 -17.24 -3.02
CA SER A 144 23.27 -18.35 -2.10
C SER A 144 24.67 -18.93 -2.35
N GLN A 145 25.26 -18.68 -3.53
CA GLN A 145 26.63 -19.09 -3.85
C GLN A 145 27.68 -18.40 -2.97
N LEU A 146 27.33 -17.28 -2.33
CA LEU A 146 28.17 -16.61 -1.32
C LEU A 146 28.25 -17.38 0.03
N GLY A 147 27.70 -18.60 0.09
CA GLY A 147 27.79 -19.50 1.24
C GLY A 147 26.79 -19.22 2.35
N ARG A 148 25.76 -18.41 2.09
CA ARG A 148 24.67 -18.08 3.03
C ARG A 148 23.36 -17.90 2.27
N GLU A 149 22.26 -18.33 2.88
CA GLU A 149 20.92 -18.09 2.33
C GLU A 149 20.55 -16.60 2.44
N PRO A 150 20.02 -15.98 1.36
CA PRO A 150 19.54 -14.62 1.40
C PRO A 150 18.27 -14.49 2.23
N VAL A 151 18.22 -13.44 3.06
CA VAL A 151 16.96 -12.97 3.64
C VAL A 151 16.34 -11.97 2.68
N VAL A 152 15.18 -12.28 2.12
CA VAL A 152 14.45 -11.39 1.21
C VAL A 152 13.35 -10.70 2.00
N LEU A 153 13.43 -9.38 2.03
CA LEU A 153 12.51 -8.48 2.71
C LEU A 153 11.76 -7.65 1.68
N GLU A 154 10.52 -7.34 1.96
CA GLU A 154 9.69 -6.42 1.19
C GLU A 154 9.39 -5.17 2.03
N LEU A 155 9.61 -4.00 1.45
CA LEU A 155 9.29 -2.72 2.05
C LEU A 155 7.79 -2.44 1.90
N LEU A 156 7.07 -2.38 3.03
CA LEU A 156 5.63 -2.13 3.02
C LEU A 156 5.32 -0.64 2.76
N PRO A 157 4.15 -0.32 2.18
CA PRO A 157 3.69 1.05 2.07
C PRO A 157 3.62 1.76 3.42
N LEU A 158 3.56 3.09 3.39
CA LEU A 158 3.17 3.89 4.54
C LEU A 158 1.79 3.45 5.02
N ARG A 159 1.53 3.62 6.32
CA ARG A 159 0.16 3.63 6.83
C ARG A 159 -0.41 5.04 6.73
N PHE A 160 -1.72 5.19 6.85
CA PHE A 160 -2.35 6.52 6.86
C PHE A 160 -1.84 7.38 8.01
N GLU A 161 -1.53 6.78 9.16
CA GLU A 161 -0.95 7.49 10.31
C GLU A 161 0.43 8.05 9.96
N ASP A 162 1.25 7.28 9.22
CA ASP A 162 2.56 7.72 8.76
C ASP A 162 2.42 8.86 7.74
N ALA A 163 1.42 8.79 6.85
CA ALA A 163 1.12 9.84 5.88
C ALA A 163 0.67 11.15 6.56
N VAL A 164 -0.13 11.07 7.63
CA VAL A 164 -0.52 12.23 8.45
C VAL A 164 0.71 12.87 9.08
N VAL A 165 1.61 12.08 9.67
CA VAL A 165 2.85 12.58 10.30
C VAL A 165 3.74 13.29 9.28
N ILE A 166 3.89 12.72 8.08
CA ILE A 166 4.66 13.33 6.99
C ILE A 166 4.01 14.64 6.51
N ALA A 167 2.69 14.66 6.33
CA ALA A 167 1.97 15.84 5.90
C ALA A 167 2.00 16.98 6.94
N ALA A 168 1.89 16.64 8.23
CA ALA A 168 1.87 17.60 9.34
C ALA A 168 3.16 18.42 9.45
N ALA A 169 4.28 17.87 8.96
CA ALA A 169 5.54 18.60 8.83
C ALA A 169 5.37 19.91 8.04
N ARG A 170 4.51 19.90 7.01
CA ARG A 170 4.30 21.01 6.09
C ARG A 170 3.01 21.79 6.32
N LEU A 171 1.94 21.12 6.74
CA LEU A 171 0.57 21.66 6.75
C LEU A 171 -0.02 21.91 8.15
N ASP A 172 0.72 21.63 9.23
CA ASP A 172 0.18 21.43 10.60
C ASP A 172 -0.77 20.22 10.73
N ASP A 173 -1.14 19.84 11.95
CA ASP A 173 -1.94 18.63 12.22
C ASP A 173 -3.36 18.72 11.64
N ALA A 174 -3.98 19.90 11.68
CA ALA A 174 -5.34 20.09 11.20
C ALA A 174 -5.36 20.11 9.66
N GLY A 175 -4.41 20.83 9.05
CA GLY A 175 -4.20 20.85 7.61
C GLY A 175 -3.84 19.48 7.07
N ALA A 176 -2.99 18.71 7.76
CA ALA A 176 -2.65 17.34 7.37
C ALA A 176 -3.88 16.41 7.36
N ARG A 177 -4.72 16.45 8.39
CA ARG A 177 -5.94 15.65 8.43
C ARG A 177 -6.93 16.04 7.32
N ALA A 178 -7.08 17.34 7.05
CA ALA A 178 -7.92 17.83 5.97
C ALA A 178 -7.38 17.41 4.59
N PHE A 179 -6.08 17.49 4.38
CA PHE A 179 -5.40 17.01 3.17
C PHE A 179 -5.65 15.51 2.95
N ILE A 180 -5.38 14.67 3.97
CA ILE A 180 -5.61 13.22 3.87
C ILE A 180 -7.08 12.92 3.58
N ALA A 181 -8.03 13.56 4.28
CA ALA A 181 -9.45 13.39 4.02
C ALA A 181 -9.84 13.80 2.59
N GLY A 182 -9.32 14.93 2.09
CA GLY A 182 -9.56 15.42 0.74
C GLY A 182 -9.03 14.49 -0.36
N ALA A 183 -7.86 13.88 -0.13
CA ALA A 183 -7.27 12.89 -1.03
C ALA A 183 -8.09 11.59 -1.06
N ARG A 184 -8.51 11.09 0.11
CA ARG A 184 -9.32 9.87 0.22
C ARG A 184 -10.71 10.01 -0.40
N ALA A 185 -11.34 11.18 -0.23
CA ALA A 185 -12.62 11.50 -0.88
C ALA A 185 -12.54 11.47 -2.42
N ARG A 186 -11.33 11.41 -2.99
CA ARG A 186 -11.05 11.37 -4.43
C ARG A 186 -10.39 10.06 -4.84
N ASN A 187 -10.44 9.03 -3.99
CA ASN A 187 -9.85 7.71 -4.22
C ASN A 187 -8.34 7.75 -4.51
N LEU A 188 -7.62 8.70 -3.91
CA LEU A 188 -6.16 8.82 -4.02
C LEU A 188 -5.42 8.06 -2.91
N ASP A 189 -6.11 7.20 -2.16
CA ASP A 189 -5.56 6.41 -1.04
C ASP A 189 -4.21 5.76 -1.38
N PRO A 190 -4.04 5.04 -2.51
CA PRO A 190 -2.76 4.40 -2.79
C PRO A 190 -1.59 5.38 -2.97
N TRP A 191 -1.87 6.62 -3.40
CA TRP A 191 -0.85 7.63 -3.62
C TRP A 191 -0.37 8.21 -2.29
N LEU A 192 -1.24 8.24 -1.27
CA LEU A 192 -0.88 8.64 0.09
C LEU A 192 0.04 7.64 0.78
N LEU A 193 -0.04 6.36 0.38
CA LEU A 193 0.74 5.29 1.01
C LEU A 193 2.13 5.11 0.37
N ASN A 194 2.39 5.76 -0.76
CA ASN A 194 3.72 5.85 -1.37
C ASN A 194 4.39 7.17 -0.96
N PRO A 195 5.52 7.15 -0.23
CA PRO A 195 6.19 8.36 0.24
C PRO A 195 6.51 9.38 -0.85
N GLU A 196 6.90 8.93 -2.04
CA GLU A 196 7.25 9.82 -3.14
C GLU A 196 6.00 10.43 -3.79
N LEU A 197 4.95 9.64 -4.04
CA LEU A 197 3.67 10.16 -4.56
C LEU A 197 2.97 11.07 -3.53
N LEU A 198 3.01 10.73 -2.24
CA LEU A 198 2.54 11.59 -1.15
C LEU A 198 3.27 12.94 -1.17
N GLY A 199 4.58 12.92 -1.36
CA GLY A 199 5.38 14.12 -1.51
C GLY A 199 4.91 14.97 -2.69
N LEU A 200 4.75 14.38 -3.88
CA LEU A 200 4.27 15.10 -5.07
C LEU A 200 2.84 15.64 -4.90
N LEU A 201 1.94 14.87 -4.28
CA LEU A 201 0.59 15.32 -3.97
C LEU A 201 0.60 16.51 -3.01
N LEU A 202 1.45 16.48 -1.99
CA LEU A 202 1.62 17.60 -1.07
C LEU A 202 2.18 18.83 -1.80
N GLU A 203 3.14 18.67 -2.73
CA GLU A 203 3.64 19.79 -3.56
C GLU A 203 2.51 20.40 -4.41
N ALA A 204 1.74 19.58 -5.11
CA ALA A 204 0.64 20.04 -5.95
C ALA A 204 -0.48 20.73 -5.14
N HIS A 205 -0.85 20.14 -4.00
CA HIS A 205 -1.90 20.66 -3.14
C HIS A 205 -1.52 22.00 -2.48
N VAL A 206 -0.29 22.11 -1.95
CA VAL A 206 0.21 23.35 -1.33
C VAL A 206 0.33 24.47 -2.36
N GLY A 207 0.71 24.14 -3.59
CA GLY A 207 0.92 25.10 -4.66
C GLY A 207 -0.37 25.68 -5.24
N ASP A 208 -1.22 24.82 -5.81
CA ASP A 208 -2.37 25.25 -6.61
C ASP A 208 -3.72 25.11 -5.86
N GLY A 209 -3.72 24.54 -4.65
CA GLY A 209 -4.94 24.19 -3.90
C GLY A 209 -5.81 23.11 -4.57
N GLY A 210 -5.41 22.65 -5.76
CA GLY A 210 -6.15 21.72 -6.60
C GLY A 210 -5.85 20.26 -6.29
N TRP A 211 -6.84 19.41 -6.59
CA TRP A 211 -6.68 17.96 -6.59
C TRP A 211 -6.58 17.49 -8.05
N PRO A 212 -5.49 16.81 -8.45
CA PRO A 212 -5.32 16.38 -9.83
C PRO A 212 -6.32 15.27 -10.19
N ALA A 213 -6.92 15.37 -11.37
CA ALA A 213 -7.84 14.34 -11.90
C ALA A 213 -7.11 13.12 -12.49
N THR A 214 -5.85 13.29 -12.91
CA THR A 214 -5.03 12.23 -13.51
C THR A 214 -3.61 12.24 -12.98
N ARG A 215 -2.86 11.14 -13.15
CA ARG A 215 -1.44 11.11 -12.76
C ARG A 215 -0.64 12.11 -13.59
N THR A 216 -0.95 12.27 -14.87
CA THR A 216 -0.29 13.27 -15.72
C THR A 216 -0.48 14.69 -15.17
N ALA A 217 -1.69 15.04 -14.72
CA ALA A 217 -1.97 16.34 -14.13
C ALA A 217 -1.22 16.55 -12.80
N LEU A 218 -1.14 15.52 -11.94
CA LEU A 218 -0.34 15.54 -10.71
C LEU A 218 1.13 15.84 -11.03
N PHE A 219 1.71 15.06 -11.92
CA PHE A 219 3.14 15.17 -12.23
C PHE A 219 3.45 16.51 -12.91
N GLU A 220 2.55 17.05 -13.73
CA GLU A 220 2.71 18.37 -14.31
C GLU A 220 2.67 19.49 -13.26
N SER A 221 1.67 19.49 -12.38
CA SER A 221 1.55 20.48 -11.30
C SER A 221 2.73 20.39 -10.34
N ALA A 222 3.07 19.18 -9.86
CA ALA A 222 4.21 18.98 -8.98
C ALA A 222 5.54 19.42 -9.64
N ARG A 223 5.74 19.13 -10.92
CA ARG A 223 6.93 19.59 -11.67
C ARG A 223 7.00 21.11 -11.71
N ALA A 224 5.91 21.79 -12.06
CA ALA A 224 5.85 23.24 -12.10
C ALA A 224 6.18 23.85 -10.73
N GLN A 225 5.54 23.33 -9.68
CA GLN A 225 5.77 23.77 -8.30
C GLN A 225 7.22 23.55 -7.86
N LEU A 226 7.82 22.39 -8.14
CA LEU A 226 9.21 22.10 -7.78
C LEU A 226 10.20 23.04 -8.47
N LEU A 227 9.89 23.51 -9.69
CA LEU A 227 10.73 24.43 -10.42
C LEU A 227 10.63 25.88 -9.92
N THR A 228 9.53 26.27 -9.27
CA THR A 228 9.39 27.62 -8.69
C THR A 228 10.45 27.88 -7.61
N GLU A 229 11.10 29.05 -7.69
CA GLU A 229 12.03 29.52 -6.65
C GLU A 229 11.20 30.02 -5.46
N LEU A 230 11.50 29.52 -4.27
CA LEU A 230 10.79 29.89 -3.04
C LEU A 230 11.60 30.86 -2.17
N ASN A 231 12.88 31.08 -2.50
CA ASN A 231 13.74 32.01 -1.79
C ASN A 231 13.73 33.37 -2.50
N ASP A 232 13.02 34.34 -1.90
CA ASP A 232 12.87 35.70 -2.43
C ASP A 232 14.23 36.39 -2.65
N GLU A 233 15.21 36.24 -1.74
CA GLU A 233 16.55 36.83 -1.89
C GLU A 233 17.33 36.22 -3.07
N HIS A 234 17.15 34.92 -3.31
CA HIS A 234 17.79 34.23 -4.44
C HIS A 234 17.06 34.55 -5.76
N ALA A 235 15.74 34.69 -5.70
CA ALA A 235 14.92 35.15 -6.82
C ALA A 235 15.27 36.59 -7.21
N GLU A 236 15.58 37.46 -6.25
CA GLU A 236 16.04 38.83 -6.51
C GLU A 236 17.47 38.90 -7.06
N MET A 237 18.38 38.03 -6.59
CA MET A 237 19.78 37.98 -7.08
C MET A 237 19.94 37.32 -8.47
N VAL A 238 19.12 36.32 -8.77
CA VAL A 238 19.16 35.56 -10.04
C VAL A 238 18.08 36.05 -11.03
N GLY A 239 17.18 36.91 -10.54
CA GLY A 239 15.98 37.40 -11.21
C GLY A 239 16.26 37.92 -12.61
N ASP A 240 15.46 37.42 -13.55
CA ASP A 240 15.38 37.75 -14.98
C ASP A 240 16.44 37.15 -15.94
N SER A 241 17.41 36.35 -15.47
CA SER A 241 18.42 35.80 -16.40
C SER A 241 17.93 34.62 -17.26
N VAL A 242 16.93 33.86 -16.81
CA VAL A 242 16.43 32.64 -17.50
C VAL A 242 14.90 32.64 -17.51
N SER A 243 14.30 32.44 -18.68
CA SER A 243 12.84 32.34 -18.83
C SER A 243 12.30 31.01 -18.30
N ASP A 244 11.05 30.99 -17.83
CA ASP A 244 10.41 29.75 -17.35
C ASP A 244 10.42 28.60 -18.38
N PRO A 245 10.18 28.84 -19.70
CA PRO A 245 10.33 27.78 -20.71
C PRO A 245 11.76 27.24 -20.81
N ALA A 246 12.78 28.10 -20.75
CA ALA A 246 14.17 27.68 -20.80
C ALA A 246 14.57 26.88 -19.56
N LEU A 247 14.15 27.33 -18.37
CA LEU A 247 14.35 26.62 -17.11
C LEU A 247 13.70 25.24 -17.13
N SER A 248 12.44 25.18 -17.60
CA SER A 248 11.69 23.94 -17.75
C SER A 248 12.39 22.97 -18.70
N ALA A 249 12.78 23.43 -19.90
CA ALA A 249 13.46 22.59 -20.88
C ALA A 249 14.84 22.12 -20.39
N ALA A 250 15.55 22.97 -19.64
CA ALA A 250 16.83 22.63 -19.03
C ALA A 250 16.69 21.55 -17.95
N ALA A 251 15.67 21.64 -17.10
CA ALA A 251 15.40 20.64 -16.09
C ALA A 251 15.02 19.28 -16.71
N ASP A 252 14.18 19.31 -17.76
CA ASP A 252 13.79 18.13 -18.53
C ASP A 252 15.02 17.49 -19.22
N TRP A 253 15.93 18.31 -19.77
CA TRP A 253 17.18 17.85 -20.36
C TRP A 253 18.15 17.23 -19.35
N LEU A 254 18.36 17.87 -18.20
CA LEU A 254 19.20 17.30 -17.13
C LEU A 254 18.65 15.95 -16.67
N SER A 255 17.33 15.82 -16.51
CA SER A 255 16.73 14.53 -16.17
C SER A 255 16.97 13.48 -17.25
N ALA A 256 16.83 13.87 -18.53
CA ALA A 256 17.10 12.98 -19.67
C ALA A 256 18.56 12.52 -19.70
N VAL A 257 19.53 13.41 -19.49
CA VAL A 257 20.95 13.03 -19.42
C VAL A 257 21.20 12.10 -18.24
N ALA A 258 20.65 12.39 -17.07
CA ALA A 258 20.85 11.55 -15.88
C ALA A 258 20.38 10.11 -16.13
N LEU A 259 19.15 9.93 -16.60
CA LEU A 259 18.57 8.59 -16.75
C LEU A 259 19.07 7.88 -18.01
N LEU A 260 19.09 8.54 -19.17
CA LEU A 260 19.44 7.88 -20.45
C LEU A 260 20.94 7.57 -20.56
N ALA A 261 21.81 8.39 -19.95
CA ALA A 261 23.25 8.11 -19.90
C ALA A 261 23.68 7.35 -18.64
N ASN A 262 22.72 7.02 -17.76
CA ASN A 262 22.95 6.40 -16.45
C ASN A 262 24.02 7.13 -15.63
N ARG A 263 23.79 8.43 -15.40
CA ARG A 263 24.61 9.30 -14.56
C ARG A 263 23.89 9.56 -13.24
N MET A 264 24.65 9.50 -12.15
CA MET A 264 24.12 9.79 -10.81
C MET A 264 23.61 11.22 -10.70
N GLY A 265 24.29 12.14 -11.38
CA GLY A 265 23.89 13.53 -11.41
C GLY A 265 24.92 14.42 -12.07
N PHE A 266 25.00 15.65 -11.56
CA PHE A 266 25.73 16.73 -12.21
C PHE A 266 26.67 17.44 -11.24
N ALA A 267 27.87 17.72 -11.71
CA ALA A 267 28.80 18.63 -11.04
C ALA A 267 28.48 20.07 -11.45
N LEU A 268 28.25 20.95 -10.47
CA LEU A 268 27.99 22.37 -10.74
C LEU A 268 29.24 23.11 -11.24
N HIS A 269 30.43 22.52 -11.06
CA HIS A 269 31.70 23.06 -11.54
C HIS A 269 32.58 21.93 -12.12
N PRO A 270 33.35 22.15 -13.21
CA PRO A 270 34.08 21.09 -13.90
C PRO A 270 35.10 20.34 -13.03
N ASN A 271 35.72 21.00 -12.05
CA ASN A 271 36.68 20.36 -11.13
C ASN A 271 36.04 19.39 -10.14
N GLN A 272 34.71 19.35 -10.06
CA GLN A 272 33.96 18.39 -9.25
C GLN A 272 33.37 17.28 -10.11
N ALA A 273 33.61 17.25 -11.42
CA ALA A 273 33.12 16.20 -12.29
C ALA A 273 33.94 14.92 -12.16
N ASP A 274 33.29 13.79 -12.41
CA ASP A 274 33.92 12.46 -12.46
C ASP A 274 33.10 11.53 -13.37
N ALA A 275 33.35 10.22 -13.30
CA ALA A 275 32.65 9.22 -14.10
C ALA A 275 31.14 9.13 -13.82
N GLU A 276 30.69 9.55 -12.62
CA GLU A 276 29.30 9.46 -12.17
C GLU A 276 28.58 10.81 -12.27
N PHE A 277 29.32 11.91 -12.09
CA PHE A 277 28.82 13.28 -12.09
C PHE A 277 29.34 14.06 -13.30
N THR A 278 28.47 14.28 -14.28
CA THR A 278 28.82 15.03 -15.50
C THR A 278 28.90 16.53 -15.20
N ALA A 279 29.91 17.23 -15.70
CA ALA A 279 29.98 18.70 -15.59
C ALA A 279 28.84 19.34 -16.40
N ILE A 280 28.04 20.23 -15.80
CA ILE A 280 26.95 20.92 -16.50
C ILE A 280 27.47 21.66 -17.75
N GLN A 281 28.66 22.24 -17.65
CA GLN A 281 29.30 22.99 -18.73
C GLN A 281 29.64 22.13 -19.96
N SER A 282 29.67 20.79 -19.81
CA SER A 282 30.00 19.86 -20.91
C SER A 282 28.78 19.36 -21.69
N LEU A 283 27.56 19.67 -21.24
CA LEU A 283 26.32 19.10 -21.80
C LEU A 283 25.81 19.82 -23.06
N GLY A 284 26.46 20.92 -23.46
CA GLY A 284 25.98 21.81 -24.52
C GLY A 284 24.67 22.53 -24.15
N GLY A 285 24.22 23.45 -25.00
CA GLY A 285 22.99 24.21 -24.79
C GLY A 285 23.15 25.43 -23.87
N ASP A 286 22.04 25.86 -23.28
CA ASP A 286 21.96 27.04 -22.41
C ASP A 286 22.48 26.72 -21.00
N VAL A 287 23.80 26.86 -20.81
CA VAL A 287 24.48 26.58 -19.53
C VAL A 287 23.92 27.41 -18.36
N PRO A 288 23.58 28.71 -18.50
CA PRO A 288 22.83 29.45 -17.49
C PRO A 288 21.53 28.75 -17.08
N ALA A 289 20.68 28.36 -18.03
CA ALA A 289 19.42 27.67 -17.73
C ALA A 289 19.64 26.32 -17.05
N LEU A 290 20.63 25.54 -17.49
CA LEU A 290 21.00 24.27 -16.85
C LEU A 290 21.50 24.46 -15.42
N SER A 291 22.34 25.48 -15.21
CA SER A 291 22.87 25.80 -13.88
C SER A 291 21.78 26.27 -12.93
N ALA A 292 20.79 27.03 -13.45
CA ALA A 292 19.62 27.45 -12.69
C ALA A 292 18.71 26.26 -12.35
N ALA A 293 18.37 25.41 -13.33
CA ALA A 293 17.54 24.23 -13.16
C ALA A 293 18.13 23.25 -12.14
N ALA A 294 19.44 22.99 -12.20
CA ALA A 294 20.17 22.12 -11.30
C ALA A 294 20.11 22.55 -9.82
N ARG A 295 19.76 23.80 -9.54
CA ARG A 295 19.61 24.35 -8.18
C ARG A 295 18.16 24.37 -7.69
N ARG A 296 17.20 23.99 -8.53
CA ARG A 296 15.78 23.90 -8.16
C ARG A 296 15.46 22.58 -7.47
N ARG A 297 14.28 22.51 -6.86
CA ARG A 297 13.84 21.38 -6.02
C ARG A 297 13.69 20.01 -6.70
N PRO A 298 13.60 19.87 -8.05
CA PRO A 298 13.70 18.56 -8.69
C PRO A 298 15.07 17.89 -8.48
N PHE A 299 16.10 18.66 -8.12
CA PHE A 299 17.44 18.16 -7.84
C PHE A 299 17.82 18.41 -6.37
N SER A 300 18.54 17.47 -5.78
CA SER A 300 19.04 17.57 -4.41
C SER A 300 20.55 17.76 -4.40
N PRO A 301 21.08 18.70 -3.60
CA PRO A 301 22.51 18.85 -3.44
C PRO A 301 23.10 17.62 -2.72
N VAL A 302 24.29 17.22 -3.15
CA VAL A 302 25.14 16.23 -2.48
C VAL A 302 26.53 16.82 -2.26
N GLU A 303 27.41 16.07 -1.60
CA GLU A 303 28.78 16.52 -1.31
C GLU A 303 29.53 16.98 -2.58
N GLY A 304 30.45 17.94 -2.43
CA GLY A 304 31.31 18.37 -3.53
C GLY A 304 30.63 19.25 -4.58
N ARG A 305 29.66 20.11 -4.19
CA ARG A 305 28.90 20.99 -5.12
C ARG A 305 28.32 20.21 -6.31
N ARG A 306 27.78 19.04 -6.02
CA ARG A 306 27.10 18.17 -6.97
C ARG A 306 25.61 18.14 -6.68
N VAL A 307 24.83 17.73 -7.66
CA VAL A 307 23.38 17.56 -7.53
C VAL A 307 22.95 16.25 -8.16
N VAL A 308 21.90 15.64 -7.62
CA VAL A 308 21.27 14.41 -8.14
C VAL A 308 19.78 14.63 -8.32
N PRO A 309 19.09 13.93 -9.24
CA PRO A 309 17.62 13.92 -9.27
C PRO A 309 17.06 13.54 -7.90
N ARG A 310 16.10 14.32 -7.40
CA ARG A 310 15.52 14.15 -6.05
C ARG A 310 14.52 13.00 -5.99
N HIS A 311 13.69 12.89 -7.02
CA HIS A 311 12.56 11.95 -7.12
C HIS A 311 12.70 11.20 -8.44
N ARG A 312 12.75 9.86 -8.40
CA ARG A 312 12.96 9.09 -9.63
C ARG A 312 11.76 9.20 -10.56
N MET A 313 10.54 9.17 -10.00
CA MET A 313 9.33 9.22 -10.82
C MET A 313 9.17 10.58 -11.52
N ILE A 314 9.48 11.70 -10.86
CA ILE A 314 9.41 13.03 -11.52
C ILE A 314 10.48 13.15 -12.60
N ALA A 315 11.68 12.60 -12.37
CA ALA A 315 12.74 12.58 -13.37
C ALA A 315 12.32 11.76 -14.60
N GLU A 316 11.72 10.58 -14.41
CA GLU A 316 11.19 9.74 -15.49
C GLU A 316 10.13 10.49 -16.33
N TYR A 317 9.21 11.22 -15.67
CA TYR A 317 8.22 12.07 -16.35
C TYR A 317 8.88 13.19 -17.16
N MET A 318 9.87 13.87 -16.58
CA MET A 318 10.63 14.94 -17.22
C MET A 318 11.45 14.44 -18.43
N VAL A 319 11.99 13.22 -18.36
CA VAL A 319 12.65 12.58 -19.52
C VAL A 319 11.64 12.32 -20.64
N ALA A 320 10.47 11.77 -20.33
CA ALA A 320 9.43 11.53 -21.32
C ALA A 320 8.94 12.83 -21.97
N ARG A 321 8.82 13.93 -21.21
CA ARG A 321 8.56 15.27 -21.75
C ARG A 321 9.66 15.76 -22.70
N HIS A 322 10.92 15.61 -22.32
CA HIS A 322 12.04 15.95 -23.20
C HIS A 322 11.98 15.17 -24.52
N LEU A 323 11.80 13.85 -24.44
CA LEU A 323 11.73 12.98 -25.61
C LEU A 323 10.52 13.30 -26.50
N ARG A 324 9.35 13.60 -25.90
CA ARG A 324 8.15 14.09 -26.61
C ARG A 324 8.48 15.33 -27.45
N GLU A 325 9.18 16.31 -26.87
CA GLU A 325 9.56 17.53 -27.57
C GLU A 325 10.54 17.25 -28.73
N ARG A 326 11.51 16.36 -28.51
CA ARG A 326 12.46 15.93 -29.56
C ARG A 326 11.75 15.18 -30.69
N LEU A 327 10.70 14.41 -30.40
CA LEU A 327 9.88 13.70 -31.39
C LEU A 327 9.03 14.68 -32.20
N ARG A 328 8.23 15.52 -31.53
CA ARG A 328 7.25 16.41 -32.19
C ARG A 328 7.88 17.60 -32.90
N THR A 329 8.79 18.30 -32.22
CA THR A 329 9.37 19.56 -32.72
C THR A 329 10.76 19.32 -33.31
N GLY A 330 11.53 18.42 -32.71
CA GLY A 330 12.90 18.11 -33.15
C GLY A 330 12.99 17.14 -34.32
N GLY A 331 11.88 16.52 -34.76
CA GLY A 331 11.84 15.57 -35.87
C GLY A 331 12.60 14.25 -35.60
N LEU A 332 12.92 13.94 -34.35
CA LEU A 332 13.62 12.71 -33.99
C LEU A 332 12.70 11.50 -34.26
N PRO A 333 13.11 10.48 -35.04
CA PRO A 333 12.25 9.32 -35.28
C PRO A 333 12.02 8.50 -34.01
N LEU A 334 10.78 8.04 -33.79
CA LEU A 334 10.44 7.16 -32.66
C LEU A 334 11.35 5.93 -32.56
N GLY A 335 11.76 5.36 -33.68
CA GLY A 335 12.68 4.22 -33.71
C GLY A 335 14.02 4.50 -33.04
N ARG A 336 14.53 5.74 -33.12
CA ARG A 336 15.78 6.15 -32.44
C ARG A 336 15.59 6.27 -30.93
N VAL A 337 14.44 6.80 -30.50
CA VAL A 337 14.08 6.86 -29.08
C VAL A 337 13.95 5.45 -28.51
N LEU A 338 13.23 4.57 -29.22
CA LEU A 338 13.08 3.17 -28.84
C LEU A 338 14.42 2.44 -28.75
N ALA A 339 15.33 2.65 -29.71
CA ALA A 339 16.68 2.07 -29.64
C ALA A 339 17.50 2.49 -28.40
N LEU A 340 17.14 3.62 -27.76
CA LEU A 340 17.79 4.08 -26.52
C LEU A 340 17.13 3.50 -25.26
N ILE A 341 15.82 3.26 -25.28
CA ILE A 341 15.04 2.90 -24.09
C ILE A 341 14.55 1.44 -24.07
N THR A 342 14.88 0.67 -25.10
CA THR A 342 14.55 -0.76 -25.21
C THR A 342 15.79 -1.62 -25.42
N GLY A 343 15.72 -2.86 -24.98
CA GLY A 343 16.76 -3.87 -25.16
C GLY A 343 16.88 -4.34 -26.61
N TRP A 344 17.89 -5.16 -26.86
CA TRP A 344 18.14 -5.76 -28.18
C TRP A 344 16.99 -6.66 -28.65
N ASP A 345 16.24 -7.23 -27.71
CA ASP A 345 15.04 -8.04 -27.90
C ASP A 345 13.77 -7.21 -28.13
N GLY A 346 13.87 -5.87 -28.04
CA GLY A 346 12.75 -4.94 -28.16
C GLY A 346 11.95 -4.76 -26.87
N GLY A 347 12.28 -5.48 -25.80
CA GLY A 347 11.68 -5.32 -24.48
C GLY A 347 12.06 -3.99 -23.84
N THR A 348 11.21 -3.46 -22.97
CA THR A 348 11.52 -2.24 -22.21
C THR A 348 12.63 -2.51 -21.21
N LEU A 349 13.61 -1.59 -21.15
CA LEU A 349 14.62 -1.66 -20.10
C LEU A 349 13.95 -1.35 -18.75
N SER A 350 14.09 -2.25 -17.77
CA SER A 350 13.48 -2.12 -16.44
C SER A 350 13.64 -0.72 -15.83
N ASP A 351 14.83 -0.12 -15.97
CA ASP A 351 15.15 1.20 -15.44
C ASP A 351 14.46 2.37 -16.11
N LEU A 352 14.06 2.17 -17.36
CA LEU A 352 13.43 3.16 -18.20
C LEU A 352 11.95 2.82 -18.46
N ARG A 353 11.39 1.80 -17.78
CA ARG A 353 9.96 1.48 -17.86
C ARG A 353 9.07 2.65 -17.45
N GLY A 354 9.47 3.43 -16.45
CA GLY A 354 8.75 4.66 -16.08
C GLY A 354 8.77 5.70 -17.20
N VAL A 355 9.94 5.95 -17.80
CA VAL A 355 10.07 6.84 -18.98
C VAL A 355 9.20 6.34 -20.14
N TYR A 356 9.23 5.03 -20.39
CA TYR A 356 8.44 4.37 -21.42
C TYR A 356 6.95 4.57 -21.20
N ALA A 357 6.47 4.32 -19.98
CA ALA A 357 5.07 4.45 -19.63
C ALA A 357 4.57 5.89 -19.76
N TRP A 358 5.39 6.87 -19.34
CA TRP A 358 5.07 8.28 -19.55
C TRP A 358 5.07 8.67 -21.03
N LEU A 359 5.94 8.11 -21.85
CA LEU A 359 5.89 8.33 -23.30
C LEU A 359 4.58 7.84 -23.92
N VAL A 360 4.04 6.70 -23.47
CA VAL A 360 2.71 6.22 -23.92
C VAL A 360 1.62 7.24 -23.60
N ALA A 361 1.61 7.78 -22.39
CA ALA A 361 0.62 8.78 -21.96
C ALA A 361 0.79 10.13 -22.68
N LEU A 362 2.02 10.55 -22.97
CA LEU A 362 2.33 11.87 -23.54
C LEU A 362 2.29 11.91 -25.08
N MET A 363 2.33 10.75 -25.74
CA MET A 363 2.36 10.59 -27.21
C MET A 363 1.21 9.68 -27.70
N PRO A 364 -0.05 10.12 -27.59
CA PRO A 364 -1.21 9.33 -28.05
C PRO A 364 -1.09 8.87 -29.52
N GLU A 365 -0.46 9.67 -30.39
CA GLU A 365 -0.20 9.33 -31.80
C GLU A 365 0.75 8.13 -32.00
N HIS A 366 1.43 7.68 -30.95
CA HIS A 366 2.34 6.54 -30.96
C HIS A 366 1.94 5.46 -29.97
N ALA A 367 0.84 5.65 -29.22
CA ALA A 367 0.44 4.78 -28.12
C ALA A 367 0.27 3.32 -28.59
N GLU A 368 -0.37 3.06 -29.73
CA GLU A 368 -0.56 1.68 -30.23
C GLU A 368 0.77 0.94 -30.42
N ARG A 369 1.75 1.59 -31.08
CA ARG A 369 3.06 0.99 -31.34
C ARG A 369 3.86 0.77 -30.05
N LEU A 370 3.68 1.65 -29.07
CA LEU A 370 4.33 1.52 -27.77
C LEU A 370 3.65 0.42 -26.91
N LEU A 371 2.33 0.40 -26.85
CA LEU A 371 1.58 -0.62 -26.11
C LEU A 371 1.85 -2.04 -26.66
N GLY A 372 2.18 -2.17 -27.94
CA GLY A 372 2.57 -3.44 -28.53
C GLY A 372 3.88 -4.06 -28.02
N ARG A 373 4.70 -3.32 -27.27
CA ARG A 373 5.95 -3.86 -26.68
C ARG A 373 5.85 -4.20 -25.21
N ASP A 374 5.25 -3.31 -24.42
CA ASP A 374 5.14 -3.46 -22.97
C ASP A 374 3.84 -2.82 -22.46
N PRO A 375 2.68 -3.48 -22.66
CA PRO A 375 1.40 -2.96 -22.21
C PRO A 375 1.32 -2.95 -20.68
N LEU A 376 1.91 -3.96 -20.02
CA LEU A 376 1.88 -4.08 -18.56
C LEU A 376 2.66 -2.95 -17.90
N GLY A 377 3.92 -2.73 -18.30
CA GLY A 377 4.74 -1.64 -17.77
C GLY A 377 4.13 -0.27 -18.03
N ALA A 378 3.50 -0.08 -19.21
CA ALA A 378 2.80 1.16 -19.52
C ALA A 378 1.64 1.46 -18.55
N ILE A 379 0.86 0.45 -18.17
CA ILE A 379 -0.24 0.59 -17.21
C ILE A 379 0.30 0.83 -15.80
N LEU A 380 1.26 0.01 -15.37
CA LEU A 380 1.79 0.06 -14.00
C LEU A 380 2.44 1.41 -13.67
N TYR A 381 3.28 1.94 -14.56
CA TYR A 381 4.09 3.12 -14.27
C TYR A 381 3.52 4.42 -14.83
N GLY A 382 2.61 4.35 -15.82
CA GLY A 382 2.10 5.49 -16.57
C GLY A 382 0.79 6.04 -16.03
N ASP A 383 -0.08 6.47 -16.96
CA ASP A 383 -1.37 7.08 -16.65
C ASP A 383 -2.45 6.59 -17.63
N ALA A 384 -2.92 5.36 -17.41
CA ALA A 384 -3.93 4.72 -18.27
C ALA A 384 -5.25 5.50 -18.33
N THR A 385 -5.57 6.28 -17.29
CA THR A 385 -6.76 7.14 -17.24
C THR A 385 -6.76 8.20 -18.34
N SER A 386 -5.58 8.68 -18.74
CA SER A 386 -5.42 9.72 -19.78
C SER A 386 -5.42 9.15 -21.22
N TRP A 387 -5.54 7.84 -21.41
CA TRP A 387 -5.50 7.22 -22.73
C TRP A 387 -6.83 7.31 -23.49
N SER A 388 -6.76 7.40 -24.82
CA SER A 388 -7.95 7.29 -25.67
C SER A 388 -8.56 5.89 -25.59
N VAL A 389 -9.81 5.76 -26.04
CA VAL A 389 -10.51 4.47 -26.10
C VAL A 389 -9.73 3.46 -26.94
N GLU A 390 -9.16 3.89 -28.07
CA GLU A 390 -8.37 3.06 -28.98
C GLU A 390 -7.08 2.57 -28.31
N ALA A 391 -6.41 3.45 -27.55
CA ALA A 391 -5.22 3.09 -26.79
C ALA A 391 -5.56 2.10 -25.66
N LYS A 392 -6.65 2.31 -24.92
CA LYS A 392 -7.13 1.34 -23.91
C LYS A 392 -7.46 -0.02 -24.53
N ARG A 393 -8.18 -0.03 -25.66
CA ARG A 393 -8.51 -1.25 -26.42
C ARG A 393 -7.24 -1.96 -26.90
N SER A 394 -6.27 -1.20 -27.41
CA SER A 394 -4.97 -1.74 -27.82
C SER A 394 -4.21 -2.34 -26.64
N ALA A 395 -4.15 -1.65 -25.50
CA ALA A 395 -3.51 -2.16 -24.29
C ALA A 395 -4.14 -3.49 -23.84
N PHE A 396 -5.47 -3.54 -23.74
CA PHE A 396 -6.17 -4.76 -23.33
C PHE A 396 -5.95 -5.93 -24.29
N ARG A 397 -5.94 -5.67 -25.60
CA ARG A 397 -5.63 -6.69 -26.62
C ARG A 397 -4.22 -7.27 -26.44
N HIS A 398 -3.22 -6.41 -26.20
CA HIS A 398 -1.85 -6.86 -25.97
C HIS A 398 -1.68 -7.58 -24.62
N LEU A 399 -2.40 -7.18 -23.57
CA LEU A 399 -2.46 -7.94 -22.32
C LEU A 399 -3.06 -9.33 -22.52
N ARG A 400 -4.11 -9.45 -23.34
CA ARG A 400 -4.70 -10.74 -23.67
C ARG A 400 -3.72 -11.64 -24.41
N ALA A 401 -3.02 -11.10 -25.41
CA ALA A 401 -1.97 -11.82 -26.14
C ALA A 401 -0.78 -12.20 -25.22
N LEU A 402 -0.46 -11.35 -24.24
CA LEU A 402 0.54 -11.66 -23.22
C LEU A 402 0.06 -12.81 -22.32
N ALA A 403 -1.20 -12.81 -21.90
CA ALA A 403 -1.79 -13.90 -21.12
C ALA A 403 -1.83 -15.24 -21.88
N ASP A 404 -1.88 -15.22 -23.22
CA ASP A 404 -1.73 -16.42 -24.05
C ASP A 404 -0.30 -16.99 -24.02
N GLN A 405 0.71 -16.12 -23.92
CA GLN A 405 2.12 -16.51 -23.89
C GLN A 405 2.60 -16.87 -22.47
N ASP A 406 2.13 -16.11 -21.49
CA ASP A 406 2.44 -16.24 -20.08
C ASP A 406 1.15 -16.02 -19.25
N PRO A 407 0.44 -17.10 -18.89
CA PRO A 407 -0.76 -17.01 -18.05
C PRO A 407 -0.50 -16.38 -16.67
N TRP A 408 0.76 -16.28 -16.25
CA TRP A 408 1.23 -15.76 -14.96
C TRP A 408 1.95 -14.41 -15.08
N PHE A 409 1.74 -13.67 -16.17
CA PHE A 409 2.44 -12.41 -16.48
C PHE A 409 2.35 -11.30 -15.41
N ARG A 410 1.42 -11.42 -14.44
CA ARG A 410 1.22 -10.50 -13.30
C ARG A 410 1.41 -11.16 -11.93
N ALA A 411 1.99 -12.36 -11.85
CA ALA A 411 2.16 -13.11 -10.60
C ALA A 411 2.85 -12.29 -9.50
N GLN A 412 3.91 -11.56 -9.86
CA GLN A 412 4.70 -10.77 -8.90
C GLN A 412 3.89 -9.62 -8.28
N GLU A 413 2.98 -9.03 -9.04
CA GLU A 413 2.15 -7.92 -8.62
C GLU A 413 0.99 -8.35 -7.70
N ARG A 414 0.59 -9.62 -7.73
CA ARG A 414 -0.44 -10.14 -6.81
C ARG A 414 0.13 -10.65 -5.48
N THR A 415 1.42 -10.45 -5.24
CA THR A 415 2.06 -10.82 -3.96
C THR A 415 1.68 -9.80 -2.88
N PRO A 416 1.24 -10.20 -1.67
CA PRO A 416 0.62 -9.28 -0.71
C PRO A 416 1.54 -8.16 -0.18
N GLY A 417 1.63 -7.00 -0.79
CA GLY A 417 2.62 -5.97 -0.41
C GLY A 417 2.99 -5.08 -1.58
N TRP A 418 2.74 -5.58 -2.80
CA TRP A 418 2.53 -4.78 -3.98
C TRP A 418 1.26 -3.90 -3.84
N SER A 419 1.40 -2.76 -3.17
CA SER A 419 0.30 -1.79 -2.97
C SER A 419 0.77 -0.35 -3.13
N GLY A 420 2.04 -0.15 -3.52
CA GLY A 420 2.70 1.15 -3.56
C GLY A 420 2.46 1.99 -4.81
N MET A 421 1.87 1.45 -5.89
CA MET A 421 1.79 2.15 -7.19
C MET A 421 0.39 2.67 -7.56
N GLY A 422 -0.64 2.43 -6.74
CA GLY A 422 -2.01 2.63 -7.18
C GLY A 422 -2.79 1.34 -7.34
N ALA A 423 -4.03 1.50 -7.79
CA ALA A 423 -4.75 0.49 -8.55
C ALA A 423 -4.70 0.87 -10.05
N PRO A 424 -3.55 0.69 -10.72
CA PRO A 424 -3.28 1.30 -12.03
C PRO A 424 -4.22 0.82 -13.14
N PHE A 425 -4.75 -0.41 -13.00
CA PHE A 425 -5.67 -0.99 -13.97
C PHE A 425 -7.03 -0.30 -14.02
N GLY A 426 -7.47 0.37 -12.95
CA GLY A 426 -8.71 1.15 -12.97
C GLY A 426 -8.75 2.21 -14.09
N GLY A 427 -7.60 2.72 -14.51
CA GLY A 427 -7.49 3.67 -15.63
C GLY A 427 -7.90 3.09 -16.99
N LEU A 428 -7.90 1.76 -17.16
CA LEU A 428 -8.40 1.09 -18.37
C LEU A 428 -9.92 0.99 -18.42
N SER A 429 -10.64 1.25 -17.32
CA SER A 429 -12.10 1.22 -17.33
C SER A 429 -12.64 2.21 -18.35
N CYS A 430 -13.56 1.70 -19.17
CA CYS A 430 -14.07 2.35 -20.38
C CYS A 430 -15.33 1.59 -20.84
N PRO A 431 -16.50 2.24 -21.00
CA PRO A 431 -17.73 1.58 -21.45
C PRO A 431 -17.56 0.80 -22.77
N GLU A 432 -16.76 1.32 -23.69
CA GLU A 432 -16.51 0.74 -25.02
C GLU A 432 -15.68 -0.56 -25.00
N LEU A 433 -15.11 -0.91 -23.84
CA LEU A 433 -14.37 -2.16 -23.62
C LEU A 433 -15.16 -3.20 -22.80
N VAL A 434 -16.38 -2.88 -22.36
CA VAL A 434 -17.25 -3.83 -21.62
C VAL A 434 -17.39 -5.17 -22.35
N PRO A 435 -17.58 -5.23 -23.69
CA PRO A 435 -17.63 -6.52 -24.39
C PRO A 435 -16.33 -7.33 -24.27
N ASP A 436 -15.18 -6.66 -24.34
CA ASP A 436 -13.86 -7.29 -24.20
C ASP A 436 -13.62 -7.82 -22.77
N PHE A 437 -14.10 -7.07 -21.77
CA PHE A 437 -14.04 -7.43 -20.36
C PHE A 437 -14.93 -8.63 -20.02
N ARG A 438 -16.17 -8.63 -20.52
CA ARG A 438 -17.12 -9.74 -20.35
C ARG A 438 -16.53 -11.06 -20.84
N ASP A 439 -15.94 -11.05 -22.03
CA ASP A 439 -15.33 -12.23 -22.62
C ASP A 439 -14.16 -12.76 -21.77
N ALA A 440 -13.38 -11.87 -21.15
CA ALA A 440 -12.32 -12.26 -20.23
C ALA A 440 -12.81 -12.73 -18.85
N LEU A 441 -13.97 -12.27 -18.37
CA LEU A 441 -14.62 -12.80 -17.16
C LEU A 441 -15.15 -14.22 -17.38
N CYS A 442 -15.66 -14.50 -18.59
CA CYS A 442 -16.19 -15.82 -18.96
C CYS A 442 -15.11 -16.81 -19.41
N GLY A 443 -13.92 -16.32 -19.76
CA GLY A 443 -12.83 -17.13 -20.30
C GLY A 443 -12.12 -17.96 -19.24
N THR A 444 -12.09 -19.28 -19.41
CA THR A 444 -11.35 -20.18 -18.51
C THR A 444 -9.85 -20.24 -18.86
N GLY A 445 -9.00 -20.48 -17.85
CA GLY A 445 -7.58 -20.79 -18.05
C GLY A 445 -6.62 -19.59 -18.14
N LYS A 446 -7.08 -18.35 -17.90
CA LYS A 446 -6.23 -17.14 -17.87
C LYS A 446 -6.39 -16.34 -16.57
N PRO A 447 -5.91 -16.85 -15.43
CA PRO A 447 -6.16 -16.26 -14.10
C PRO A 447 -5.71 -14.80 -13.98
N HIS A 448 -4.57 -14.43 -14.57
CA HIS A 448 -4.08 -13.04 -14.50
C HIS A 448 -4.81 -12.09 -15.45
N LEU A 449 -5.43 -12.58 -16.52
CA LEU A 449 -6.33 -11.76 -17.34
C LEU A 449 -7.66 -11.53 -16.61
N LEU A 450 -8.20 -12.56 -15.96
CA LEU A 450 -9.36 -12.45 -15.08
C LEU A 450 -9.09 -11.43 -13.95
N ALA A 451 -7.98 -11.59 -13.24
CA ALA A 451 -7.52 -10.62 -12.23
C ALA A 451 -7.50 -9.19 -12.76
N THR A 452 -7.04 -9.03 -14.02
CA THR A 452 -6.99 -7.73 -14.67
C THR A 452 -8.36 -7.11 -14.80
N VAL A 453 -9.36 -7.86 -15.28
CA VAL A 453 -10.71 -7.31 -15.44
C VAL A 453 -11.35 -7.00 -14.09
N LEU A 454 -11.15 -7.85 -13.09
CA LEU A 454 -11.64 -7.61 -11.73
C LEU A 454 -11.02 -6.33 -11.14
N ASP A 455 -9.71 -6.11 -11.30
CA ASP A 455 -9.04 -4.88 -10.86
C ASP A 455 -9.52 -3.64 -11.61
N ILE A 456 -9.78 -3.76 -12.93
CA ILE A 456 -10.35 -2.67 -13.73
C ILE A 456 -11.72 -2.28 -13.17
N ALA A 457 -12.60 -3.24 -12.93
CA ALA A 457 -13.95 -3.02 -12.45
C ALA A 457 -13.99 -2.53 -10.99
N LYS A 458 -13.08 -3.02 -10.14
CA LYS A 458 -12.97 -2.64 -8.72
C LYS A 458 -12.45 -1.22 -8.51
N ASN A 459 -11.60 -0.71 -9.40
CA ASN A 459 -10.85 0.53 -9.16
C ASN A 459 -11.10 1.62 -10.22
N GLY A 460 -11.78 1.31 -11.33
CA GLY A 460 -12.14 2.28 -12.37
C GLY A 460 -13.48 2.98 -12.09
N PRO A 461 -13.95 3.85 -12.99
CA PRO A 461 -15.34 4.34 -12.93
C PRO A 461 -16.34 3.17 -12.94
N PRO A 462 -17.48 3.28 -12.23
CA PRO A 462 -18.48 2.21 -12.18
C PRO A 462 -18.94 1.76 -13.57
N GLN A 463 -19.04 0.44 -13.79
CA GLN A 463 -19.48 -0.17 -15.04
C GLN A 463 -20.68 -1.10 -14.80
N PRO A 464 -21.90 -0.57 -14.64
CA PRO A 464 -23.09 -1.38 -14.32
C PRO A 464 -23.39 -2.49 -15.32
N GLU A 465 -22.95 -2.32 -16.57
CA GLU A 465 -23.12 -3.28 -17.66
C GLU A 465 -22.36 -4.60 -17.46
N LEU A 466 -21.39 -4.64 -16.54
CA LEU A 466 -20.68 -5.86 -16.12
C LEU A 466 -21.34 -6.54 -14.91
N GLY A 467 -22.40 -5.98 -14.32
CA GLY A 467 -22.94 -6.43 -13.05
C GLY A 467 -23.30 -7.93 -13.01
N ASP A 468 -23.99 -8.42 -14.04
CA ASP A 468 -24.39 -9.83 -14.10
C ASP A 468 -23.19 -10.76 -14.33
N ASP A 469 -22.19 -10.30 -15.10
CA ASP A 469 -20.96 -11.03 -15.35
C ASP A 469 -20.11 -11.15 -14.06
N LEU A 470 -20.04 -10.07 -13.27
CA LEU A 470 -19.34 -10.04 -11.98
C LEU A 470 -20.07 -10.91 -10.93
N LEU A 471 -21.40 -10.90 -10.89
CA LEU A 471 -22.17 -11.80 -10.02
C LEU A 471 -21.97 -13.27 -10.42
N ALA A 472 -21.90 -13.56 -11.72
CA ALA A 472 -21.60 -14.90 -12.20
C ALA A 472 -20.22 -15.36 -11.73
N ALA A 473 -19.20 -14.51 -11.86
CA ALA A 473 -17.85 -14.79 -11.36
C ALA A 473 -17.82 -14.97 -9.83
N ALA A 474 -18.56 -14.15 -9.08
CA ALA A 474 -18.66 -14.29 -7.62
C ALA A 474 -19.31 -15.62 -7.19
N ARG A 475 -20.19 -16.19 -8.02
CA ARG A 475 -20.88 -17.48 -7.78
C ARG A 475 -20.12 -18.70 -8.29
N ASP A 476 -19.09 -18.51 -9.10
CA ASP A 476 -18.39 -19.60 -9.75
C ASP A 476 -17.44 -20.32 -8.78
N SER A 477 -17.89 -21.47 -8.27
CA SER A 477 -17.12 -22.34 -7.38
C SER A 477 -15.88 -22.98 -8.02
N SER A 478 -15.70 -22.87 -9.34
CA SER A 478 -14.50 -23.36 -10.03
C SER A 478 -13.33 -22.37 -9.97
N LEU A 479 -13.61 -21.10 -9.67
CA LEU A 479 -12.58 -20.09 -9.46
C LEU A 479 -11.91 -20.27 -8.10
N GLU A 480 -10.62 -19.93 -8.03
CA GLU A 480 -9.94 -19.79 -6.75
C GLU A 480 -10.64 -18.71 -5.92
N HIS A 481 -10.82 -18.98 -4.61
CA HIS A 481 -11.61 -18.12 -3.72
C HIS A 481 -11.23 -16.64 -3.81
N GLY A 482 -9.95 -16.32 -3.97
CA GLY A 482 -9.48 -14.93 -4.13
C GLY A 482 -10.17 -14.18 -5.27
N PHE A 483 -10.45 -14.83 -6.41
CA PHE A 483 -11.15 -14.20 -7.53
C PHE A 483 -12.63 -13.93 -7.24
N SER A 484 -13.30 -14.83 -6.51
CA SER A 484 -14.69 -14.63 -6.12
C SER A 484 -14.84 -13.45 -5.15
N LEU A 485 -13.87 -13.26 -4.24
CA LEU A 485 -13.82 -12.09 -3.36
C LEU A 485 -13.59 -10.79 -4.15
N ASP A 486 -12.61 -10.80 -5.07
CA ASP A 486 -12.35 -9.66 -5.96
C ASP A 486 -13.58 -9.33 -6.83
N ALA A 487 -14.36 -10.33 -7.26
CA ALA A 487 -15.61 -10.14 -7.99
C ALA A 487 -16.72 -9.50 -7.15
N ILE A 488 -16.86 -9.86 -5.87
CA ILE A 488 -17.82 -9.21 -4.95
C ILE A 488 -17.46 -7.73 -4.77
N GLU A 489 -16.18 -7.42 -4.57
CA GLU A 489 -15.71 -6.04 -4.41
C GLU A 489 -15.89 -5.23 -5.72
N ALA A 490 -15.55 -5.84 -6.86
CA ALA A 490 -15.77 -5.25 -8.18
C ALA A 490 -17.25 -5.00 -8.47
N PHE A 491 -18.14 -5.93 -8.12
CA PHE A 491 -19.58 -5.76 -8.26
C PHE A 491 -20.10 -4.62 -7.39
N SER A 492 -19.72 -4.60 -6.11
CA SER A 492 -20.18 -3.56 -5.18
C SER A 492 -19.78 -2.15 -5.64
N HIS A 493 -18.61 -2.01 -6.27
CA HIS A 493 -18.14 -0.74 -6.83
C HIS A 493 -18.81 -0.40 -8.16
N SER A 494 -18.98 -1.38 -9.04
CA SER A 494 -19.57 -1.19 -10.38
C SER A 494 -21.09 -0.99 -10.35
N CYS A 495 -21.77 -1.54 -9.34
CA CYS A 495 -23.21 -1.55 -9.21
C CYS A 495 -23.65 -1.15 -7.78
N PRO A 496 -23.37 0.08 -7.32
CA PRO A 496 -23.65 0.50 -5.95
C PRO A 496 -25.15 0.49 -5.60
N ASP A 497 -26.04 0.57 -6.59
CA ASP A 497 -27.50 0.55 -6.40
C ASP A 497 -28.08 -0.87 -6.39
N ARG A 498 -27.27 -1.91 -6.62
CA ARG A 498 -27.70 -3.33 -6.68
C ARG A 498 -27.32 -4.11 -5.41
N GLU A 499 -27.38 -3.46 -4.25
CA GLU A 499 -27.09 -4.11 -2.95
C GLU A 499 -28.02 -5.32 -2.67
N ASP A 500 -29.24 -5.34 -3.22
CA ASP A 500 -30.19 -6.47 -3.09
C ASP A 500 -29.68 -7.75 -3.77
N ASP A 501 -28.87 -7.65 -4.83
CA ASP A 501 -28.26 -8.83 -5.46
C ASP A 501 -27.15 -9.43 -4.58
N LEU A 502 -26.39 -8.59 -3.87
CA LEU A 502 -25.41 -9.03 -2.88
C LEU A 502 -26.11 -9.65 -1.67
N LEU A 503 -27.26 -9.11 -1.25
CA LEU A 503 -28.06 -9.70 -0.19
C LEU A 503 -28.59 -11.08 -0.60
N ALA A 504 -29.12 -11.22 -1.82
CA ALA A 504 -29.55 -12.51 -2.34
C ALA A 504 -28.37 -13.51 -2.43
N LEU A 505 -27.19 -13.04 -2.82
CA LEU A 505 -25.98 -13.87 -2.80
C LEU A 505 -25.61 -14.29 -1.36
N LEU A 506 -25.69 -13.38 -0.38
CA LEU A 506 -25.48 -13.70 1.03
C LEU A 506 -26.50 -14.73 1.54
N ASP A 507 -27.77 -14.62 1.15
CA ASP A 507 -28.79 -15.62 1.45
C ASP A 507 -28.43 -16.99 0.88
N THR A 508 -27.93 -17.05 -0.35
CA THR A 508 -27.51 -18.32 -0.96
C THR A 508 -26.29 -18.95 -0.27
N VAL A 509 -25.32 -18.13 0.14
CA VAL A 509 -24.15 -18.56 0.93
C VAL A 509 -24.60 -18.99 2.33
N HIS A 510 -25.54 -18.28 2.94
CA HIS A 510 -26.09 -18.63 4.25
C HIS A 510 -26.90 -19.93 4.23
N GLY A 511 -27.66 -20.16 3.17
CA GLY A 511 -28.39 -21.41 2.92
C GLY A 511 -27.53 -22.58 2.48
N ASN A 512 -26.20 -22.45 2.44
CA ASN A 512 -25.25 -23.46 1.94
C ASN A 512 -25.52 -23.94 0.50
N MET A 513 -26.11 -23.09 -0.35
CA MET A 513 -26.28 -23.38 -1.78
C MET A 513 -25.00 -23.14 -2.57
N ILE A 514 -24.10 -22.30 -2.04
CA ILE A 514 -22.73 -22.08 -2.52
C ILE A 514 -21.77 -22.49 -1.41
N ALA A 515 -20.75 -23.26 -1.77
CA ALA A 515 -19.74 -23.71 -0.81
C ALA A 515 -18.89 -22.52 -0.33
N ASP A 516 -18.85 -22.32 0.98
CA ASP A 516 -18.08 -21.25 1.64
C ASP A 516 -17.48 -21.82 2.94
N HIS A 517 -16.68 -22.88 2.82
CA HIS A 517 -16.14 -23.63 3.95
C HIS A 517 -15.35 -22.73 4.91
N ASP A 518 -14.58 -21.79 4.35
CA ASP A 518 -13.70 -20.87 5.08
C ASP A 518 -14.39 -19.57 5.53
N ARG A 519 -15.67 -19.37 5.16
CA ARG A 519 -16.46 -18.16 5.46
C ARG A 519 -15.95 -16.87 4.81
N GLU A 520 -15.10 -16.99 3.80
CA GLU A 520 -14.49 -15.86 3.10
C GLU A 520 -15.51 -15.11 2.25
N LEU A 521 -16.39 -15.83 1.53
CA LEU A 521 -17.44 -15.20 0.73
C LEU A 521 -18.43 -14.48 1.65
N ARG A 522 -18.82 -15.11 2.75
CA ARG A 522 -19.64 -14.47 3.79
C ARG A 522 -18.97 -13.20 4.33
N ALA A 523 -17.68 -13.25 4.67
CA ALA A 523 -16.95 -12.09 5.17
C ALA A 523 -16.96 -10.94 4.15
N ALA A 524 -16.68 -11.22 2.88
CA ALA A 524 -16.71 -10.23 1.81
C ALA A 524 -18.10 -9.60 1.65
N LEU A 525 -19.16 -10.40 1.66
CA LEU A 525 -20.53 -9.89 1.53
C LEU A 525 -20.95 -9.04 2.72
N LEU A 526 -20.63 -9.47 3.95
CA LEU A 526 -20.93 -8.71 5.17
C LEU A 526 -20.22 -7.35 5.19
N ARG A 527 -18.99 -7.24 4.67
CA ARG A 527 -18.28 -5.95 4.53
C ARG A 527 -19.01 -4.96 3.64
N GLN A 528 -19.59 -5.43 2.54
CA GLN A 528 -20.30 -4.55 1.60
C GLN A 528 -21.68 -4.16 2.12
N LEU A 529 -22.35 -5.09 2.81
CA LEU A 529 -23.75 -4.94 3.22
C LEU A 529 -23.92 -4.30 4.61
N TYR A 530 -22.98 -4.45 5.54
CA TYR A 530 -23.07 -3.87 6.89
C TYR A 530 -22.18 -2.63 7.03
N PRO A 531 -22.67 -1.50 7.58
CA PRO A 531 -24.00 -1.27 8.16
C PRO A 531 -25.02 -0.64 7.19
N ARG A 532 -24.69 -0.55 5.89
CA ARG A 532 -25.47 0.23 4.91
C ARG A 532 -26.84 -0.38 4.62
N ARG A 533 -26.88 -1.70 4.39
CA ARG A 533 -28.07 -2.47 4.05
C ARG A 533 -28.61 -3.29 5.22
N LEU A 534 -27.71 -3.81 6.06
CA LEU A 534 -28.06 -4.70 7.16
C LEU A 534 -28.20 -3.95 8.49
N THR A 535 -29.31 -4.19 9.17
CA THR A 535 -29.47 -3.85 10.59
C THR A 535 -28.60 -4.78 11.47
N PRO A 536 -28.32 -4.41 12.73
CA PRO A 536 -27.59 -5.29 13.65
C PRO A 536 -28.23 -6.67 13.84
N ASP A 537 -29.55 -6.77 13.95
CA ASP A 537 -30.26 -8.04 14.05
C ASP A 537 -30.07 -8.92 12.81
N GLN A 538 -30.16 -8.32 11.62
CA GLN A 538 -29.91 -9.04 10.37
C GLN A 538 -28.45 -9.49 10.27
N LEU A 539 -27.48 -8.64 10.59
CA LEU A 539 -26.06 -9.02 10.65
C LEU A 539 -25.86 -10.25 11.54
N VAL A 540 -26.41 -10.22 12.76
CA VAL A 540 -26.30 -11.30 13.73
C VAL A 540 -26.94 -12.58 13.21
N SER A 541 -28.05 -12.52 12.46
CA SER A 541 -28.66 -13.69 11.83
C SER A 541 -27.75 -14.37 10.79
N TYR A 542 -26.92 -13.61 10.09
CA TYR A 542 -25.98 -14.13 9.09
C TYR A 542 -24.66 -14.64 9.68
N LEU A 543 -24.36 -14.46 10.97
CA LEU A 543 -23.12 -14.99 11.54
C LEU A 543 -23.20 -16.52 11.59
N ALA A 544 -22.14 -17.19 11.14
CA ALA A 544 -22.01 -18.64 11.12
C ALA A 544 -20.88 -19.07 12.07
N PRO A 545 -20.86 -20.34 12.51
CA PRO A 545 -19.73 -20.86 13.26
C PRO A 545 -18.42 -20.70 12.49
N THR A 546 -17.37 -20.29 13.20
CA THR A 546 -16.01 -20.16 12.69
C THR A 546 -15.46 -21.54 12.30
N PRO A 547 -14.73 -21.67 11.18
CA PRO A 547 -14.21 -22.96 10.73
C PRO A 547 -13.29 -23.63 11.75
N GLN A 548 -13.53 -24.91 12.04
CA GLN A 548 -12.84 -25.64 13.12
C GLN A 548 -11.42 -26.09 12.79
N HIS A 549 -11.01 -26.05 11.52
CA HIS A 549 -9.67 -26.46 11.08
C HIS A 549 -8.60 -25.37 11.31
N GLY A 550 -8.86 -24.38 12.16
CA GLY A 550 -7.89 -23.35 12.54
C GLY A 550 -7.53 -22.39 11.40
N TYR A 551 -8.38 -22.26 10.39
CA TYR A 551 -8.17 -21.31 9.31
C TYR A 551 -8.30 -19.88 9.85
N ILE A 552 -7.21 -19.12 9.74
CA ILE A 552 -7.16 -17.72 10.13
C ILE A 552 -7.55 -16.90 8.90
N GLY A 553 -8.84 -16.65 8.79
CA GLY A 553 -9.45 -15.93 7.67
C GLY A 553 -9.90 -14.52 8.00
N ASN A 554 -10.37 -13.85 6.95
CA ASN A 554 -11.03 -12.56 7.01
C ASN A 554 -12.26 -12.56 7.91
N TYR A 555 -13.01 -13.66 7.94
CA TYR A 555 -14.24 -13.77 8.73
C TYR A 555 -14.00 -13.55 10.23
N GLY A 556 -13.10 -14.34 10.82
CA GLY A 556 -12.74 -14.20 12.24
C GLY A 556 -12.11 -12.85 12.54
N PHE A 557 -11.28 -12.32 11.64
CA PHE A 557 -10.69 -10.98 11.79
C PHE A 557 -11.76 -9.87 11.81
N ASP A 558 -12.72 -9.94 10.90
CA ASP A 558 -13.79 -8.95 10.82
C ASP A 558 -14.70 -9.00 12.05
N LEU A 559 -15.04 -10.20 12.52
CA LEU A 559 -15.76 -10.41 13.79
C LEU A 559 -15.03 -9.72 14.96
N ARG A 560 -13.75 -10.04 15.15
CA ARG A 560 -12.97 -9.55 16.30
C ARG A 560 -12.74 -8.04 16.27
N TYR A 561 -12.49 -7.46 15.10
CA TYR A 561 -11.90 -6.12 15.03
C TYR A 561 -12.65 -5.11 14.16
N ARG A 562 -13.41 -5.55 13.16
CA ARG A 562 -13.96 -4.64 12.15
C ARG A 562 -15.45 -4.37 12.30
N ILE A 563 -16.27 -5.35 12.66
CA ILE A 563 -17.71 -5.14 12.88
C ILE A 563 -17.94 -4.00 13.86
N VAL A 564 -17.26 -4.03 15.02
CA VAL A 564 -17.35 -2.96 16.02
C VAL A 564 -17.01 -1.61 15.43
N ARG A 565 -16.01 -1.51 14.53
CA ARG A 565 -15.61 -0.24 13.89
C ARG A 565 -16.62 0.23 12.85
N TRP A 566 -17.23 -0.70 12.12
CA TRP A 566 -18.24 -0.41 11.10
C TRP A 566 -19.57 0.04 11.71
N THR A 567 -19.91 -0.43 12.92
CA THR A 567 -21.16 -0.08 13.60
C THR A 567 -21.28 1.43 13.85
N PRO A 568 -22.33 2.10 13.35
CA PRO A 568 -22.65 3.47 13.68
C PRO A 568 -22.92 3.66 15.18
N ARG A 569 -22.66 4.86 15.72
CA ARG A 569 -22.78 5.14 17.18
C ARG A 569 -24.18 4.83 17.72
N ASP A 570 -25.21 5.15 16.94
CA ASP A 570 -26.62 4.94 17.26
C ASP A 570 -27.06 3.47 17.19
N GLN A 571 -26.25 2.59 16.59
CA GLN A 571 -26.54 1.16 16.44
C GLN A 571 -25.75 0.26 17.42
N LEU A 572 -24.82 0.83 18.21
CA LEU A 572 -23.98 0.05 19.13
C LEU A 572 -24.80 -0.76 20.14
N LEU A 573 -25.83 -0.13 20.71
CA LEU A 573 -26.70 -0.75 21.71
C LEU A 573 -27.54 -1.88 21.09
N SER A 574 -28.09 -1.65 19.89
CA SER A 574 -28.88 -2.66 19.16
C SER A 574 -28.04 -3.86 18.76
N LEU A 575 -26.78 -3.67 18.36
CA LEU A 575 -25.87 -4.79 18.08
C LEU A 575 -25.59 -5.63 19.33
N ALA A 576 -25.38 -4.98 20.47
CA ALA A 576 -25.16 -5.69 21.73
C ALA A 576 -26.40 -6.49 22.16
N ASP A 577 -27.60 -5.90 22.01
CA ASP A 577 -28.86 -6.58 22.29
C ASP A 577 -29.10 -7.78 21.34
N ALA A 578 -28.81 -7.63 20.05
CA ALA A 578 -28.94 -8.69 19.06
C ALA A 578 -28.00 -9.87 19.36
N LEU A 579 -26.74 -9.59 19.72
CA LEU A 579 -25.77 -10.62 20.12
C LEU A 579 -26.20 -11.33 21.41
N ALA A 580 -26.70 -10.60 22.41
CA ALA A 580 -27.23 -11.20 23.64
C ALA A 580 -28.46 -12.07 23.39
N SER A 581 -29.33 -11.67 22.45
CA SER A 581 -30.51 -12.45 22.08
C SER A 581 -30.15 -13.74 21.33
N ARG A 582 -29.06 -13.73 20.55
CA ARG A 582 -28.52 -14.93 19.89
C ARG A 582 -27.87 -15.91 20.87
N GLY A 583 -27.28 -15.41 21.95
CA GLY A 583 -26.54 -16.21 22.92
C GLY A 583 -25.11 -16.57 22.47
N ALA A 584 -24.36 -17.20 23.37
CA ALA A 584 -22.98 -17.61 23.12
C ALA A 584 -22.92 -18.86 22.22
N PRO A 585 -21.96 -18.97 21.29
CA PRO A 585 -21.74 -20.18 20.51
C PRO A 585 -21.24 -21.32 21.42
N HIS A 586 -21.62 -22.56 21.08
CA HIS A 586 -21.16 -23.74 21.82
C HIS A 586 -19.75 -24.20 21.46
N ASP A 587 -19.25 -23.86 20.27
CA ASP A 587 -17.91 -24.26 19.86
C ASP A 587 -16.84 -23.25 20.34
N PRO A 588 -15.67 -23.71 20.82
CA PRO A 588 -14.68 -22.83 21.44
C PRO A 588 -14.11 -21.73 20.53
N ILE A 589 -14.03 -21.99 19.22
CA ILE A 589 -13.41 -21.05 18.27
C ILE A 589 -14.37 -19.90 17.97
N SER A 590 -15.63 -20.20 17.64
CA SER A 590 -16.66 -19.17 17.46
C SER A 590 -16.89 -18.39 18.75
N GLN A 591 -16.82 -19.07 19.89
CA GLN A 591 -16.91 -18.41 21.19
C GLN A 591 -15.77 -17.41 21.37
N PHE A 592 -14.53 -17.77 21.07
CA PHE A 592 -13.40 -16.84 21.13
C PHE A 592 -13.62 -15.59 20.25
N ASP A 593 -14.10 -15.77 19.01
CA ASP A 593 -14.38 -14.67 18.09
C ASP A 593 -15.51 -13.77 18.59
N GLN A 594 -16.60 -14.36 19.08
CA GLN A 594 -17.74 -13.62 19.61
C GLN A 594 -17.38 -12.89 20.92
N SER A 595 -16.60 -13.51 21.80
CA SER A 595 -16.09 -12.87 23.02
C SER A 595 -15.29 -11.62 22.70
N ALA A 596 -14.39 -11.68 21.70
CA ALA A 596 -13.61 -10.52 21.27
C ALA A 596 -14.49 -9.41 20.69
N LEU A 597 -15.47 -9.76 19.86
CA LEU A 597 -16.49 -8.85 19.33
C LEU A 597 -17.26 -8.15 20.46
N VAL A 598 -17.78 -8.92 21.42
CA VAL A 598 -18.54 -8.40 22.57
C VAL A 598 -17.68 -7.46 23.40
N ILE A 599 -16.44 -7.83 23.73
CA ILE A 599 -15.55 -6.97 24.51
C ILE A 599 -15.30 -5.64 23.79
N GLY A 600 -14.88 -5.69 22.52
CA GLY A 600 -14.61 -4.48 21.75
C GLY A 600 -15.85 -3.58 21.63
N LEU A 601 -17.02 -4.18 21.48
CA LEU A 601 -18.30 -3.47 21.44
C LEU A 601 -18.61 -2.81 22.78
N LEU A 602 -18.47 -3.51 23.90
CA LEU A 602 -18.71 -2.96 25.24
C LEU A 602 -17.78 -1.81 25.57
N GLU A 603 -16.49 -1.92 25.23
CA GLU A 603 -15.54 -0.81 25.41
C GLU A 603 -15.94 0.42 24.59
N ARG A 604 -16.37 0.19 23.34
CA ARG A 604 -16.86 1.28 22.50
C ARG A 604 -18.15 1.89 23.04
N ILE A 605 -19.09 1.10 23.56
CA ILE A 605 -20.31 1.59 24.20
C ILE A 605 -19.96 2.44 25.44
N LEU A 606 -19.08 1.95 26.32
CA LEU A 606 -18.69 2.68 27.53
C LEU A 606 -17.99 4.01 27.23
N ARG A 607 -17.29 4.10 26.09
CA ARG A 607 -16.63 5.33 25.65
C ARG A 607 -17.60 6.29 24.95
N ASP A 608 -18.43 5.77 24.05
CA ASP A 608 -19.19 6.58 23.10
C ASP A 608 -20.65 6.81 23.55
N VAL A 609 -21.24 5.91 24.34
CA VAL A 609 -22.66 5.91 24.79
C VAL A 609 -22.81 5.34 26.22
N PRO A 610 -22.06 5.83 27.23
CA PRO A 610 -22.04 5.26 28.58
C PRO A 610 -23.41 5.21 29.27
N GLU A 611 -24.30 6.14 28.95
CA GLU A 611 -25.67 6.21 29.46
C GLU A 611 -26.54 5.00 29.06
N GLY A 612 -26.20 4.33 27.95
CA GLY A 612 -26.93 3.17 27.46
C GLY A 612 -26.55 1.85 28.14
N ALA A 613 -25.46 1.85 28.90
CA ALA A 613 -24.87 0.67 29.55
C ALA A 613 -25.40 0.50 30.99
N THR A 614 -26.70 0.26 31.14
CA THR A 614 -27.28 -0.08 32.44
C THR A 614 -26.76 -1.42 32.96
N PRO A 615 -26.67 -1.62 34.29
CA PRO A 615 -26.15 -2.87 34.84
C PRO A 615 -26.89 -4.11 34.35
N GLU A 616 -28.20 -4.04 34.13
CA GLU A 616 -29.01 -5.14 33.60
C GLU A 616 -28.65 -5.49 32.15
N ARG A 617 -28.37 -4.48 31.31
CA ARG A 617 -27.96 -4.70 29.92
C ARG A 617 -26.52 -5.19 29.84
N LEU A 618 -25.62 -4.59 30.63
CA LEU A 618 -24.23 -5.04 30.72
C LEU A 618 -24.15 -6.52 31.13
N TYR A 619 -24.93 -6.94 32.12
CA TYR A 619 -25.02 -8.34 32.53
C TYR A 619 -25.41 -9.25 31.36
N ARG A 620 -26.49 -8.93 30.63
CA ARG A 620 -26.95 -9.71 29.47
C ARG A 620 -25.95 -9.73 28.32
N TRP A 621 -25.32 -8.59 28.01
CA TRP A 621 -24.32 -8.51 26.95
C TRP A 621 -23.05 -9.28 27.29
N LEU A 622 -22.62 -9.27 28.55
CA LEU A 622 -21.49 -10.08 29.00
C LEU A 622 -21.78 -11.56 28.90
N ALA A 623 -22.99 -12.00 29.26
CA ALA A 623 -23.42 -13.38 29.09
C ALA A 623 -23.32 -13.86 27.63
N ALA A 624 -23.56 -12.97 26.66
CA ALA A 624 -23.39 -13.26 25.22
C ALA A 624 -21.95 -13.62 24.82
N GLY A 625 -20.95 -13.23 25.61
CA GLY A 625 -19.54 -13.48 25.35
C GLY A 625 -18.89 -14.51 26.29
N LEU A 626 -19.64 -15.14 27.20
CA LEU A 626 -19.10 -16.05 28.21
C LEU A 626 -19.36 -17.53 27.87
N ASP A 627 -18.28 -18.29 27.75
CA ASP A 627 -18.03 -19.55 28.49
C ASP A 627 -19.18 -20.38 29.13
N ASP A 628 -19.57 -21.57 28.63
CA ASP A 628 -20.40 -22.56 29.38
C ASP A 628 -19.76 -22.97 30.73
N ARG A 629 -18.46 -22.71 30.93
CA ARG A 629 -17.69 -22.98 32.14
C ARG A 629 -17.29 -21.71 32.91
N HIS A 630 -17.78 -20.54 32.51
CA HIS A 630 -17.39 -19.22 33.02
C HIS A 630 -15.86 -19.01 33.08
N GLN A 631 -15.08 -19.67 32.21
CA GLN A 631 -13.63 -19.54 32.16
C GLN A 631 -13.24 -18.30 31.35
N THR A 632 -12.35 -17.54 31.97
CA THR A 632 -11.97 -16.17 31.62
C THR A 632 -11.45 -16.03 30.20
N ILE A 633 -12.09 -15.11 29.46
CA ILE A 633 -11.47 -14.42 28.34
C ILE A 633 -10.18 -13.80 28.87
N ARG A 634 -9.06 -14.02 28.17
CA ARG A 634 -7.87 -13.20 28.43
C ARG A 634 -8.26 -11.77 28.04
N LEU A 635 -8.50 -10.94 29.08
CA LEU A 635 -8.84 -9.52 29.05
C LEU A 635 -7.62 -8.55 29.10
N PRO A 636 -6.39 -8.83 28.57
CA PRO A 636 -5.31 -7.83 28.61
C PRO A 636 -5.69 -6.48 28.00
N GLU A 637 -6.62 -6.47 27.05
CA GLU A 637 -6.97 -5.28 26.25
C GLU A 637 -8.21 -4.52 26.78
N ALA A 638 -8.84 -4.99 27.86
CA ALA A 638 -10.16 -4.49 28.32
C ALA A 638 -10.11 -3.64 29.61
N GLU A 639 -9.11 -2.78 29.78
CA GLU A 639 -8.89 -2.02 31.01
C GLU A 639 -10.07 -1.10 31.36
N GLY A 640 -10.67 -0.44 30.36
CA GLY A 640 -11.81 0.45 30.56
C GLY A 640 -13.05 -0.29 31.03
N LEU A 641 -13.31 -1.46 30.44
CA LEU A 641 -14.41 -2.33 30.84
C LEU A 641 -14.20 -2.86 32.27
N ARG A 642 -13.00 -3.35 32.60
CA ARG A 642 -12.66 -3.81 33.96
C ARG A 642 -12.86 -2.72 35.01
N ALA A 643 -12.35 -1.51 34.76
CA ALA A 643 -12.50 -0.38 35.66
C ALA A 643 -13.97 0.02 35.85
N HIS A 644 -14.80 -0.08 34.80
CA HIS A 644 -16.22 0.20 34.89
C HIS A 644 -16.98 -0.87 35.70
N LEU A 645 -16.69 -2.15 35.45
CA LEU A 645 -17.31 -3.28 36.15
C LEU A 645 -16.94 -3.34 37.63
N ALA A 646 -15.79 -2.81 38.03
CA ALA A 646 -15.35 -2.73 39.42
C ALA A 646 -16.13 -1.70 40.27
N LYS A 647 -16.98 -0.85 39.66
CA LYS A 647 -17.77 0.15 40.40
C LYS A 647 -18.82 -0.55 41.29
N PRO A 648 -18.93 -0.19 42.59
CA PRO A 648 -19.85 -0.86 43.51
C PRO A 648 -21.31 -0.92 43.05
N ASP A 649 -21.81 0.16 42.45
CA ASP A 649 -23.19 0.22 41.94
C ASP A 649 -23.41 -0.70 40.73
N MET A 650 -22.39 -0.90 39.90
CA MET A 650 -22.45 -1.84 38.76
C MET A 650 -22.44 -3.28 39.23
N VAL A 651 -21.56 -3.63 40.16
CA VAL A 651 -21.54 -4.98 40.76
C VAL A 651 -22.88 -5.29 41.41
N ARG A 652 -23.42 -4.34 42.19
CA ARG A 652 -24.72 -4.51 42.85
C ARG A 652 -25.86 -4.65 41.84
N GLY A 653 -25.91 -3.78 40.84
CA GLY A 653 -26.96 -3.82 39.81
C GLY A 653 -26.92 -5.10 38.98
N MET A 654 -25.74 -5.53 38.53
CA MET A 654 -25.58 -6.77 37.78
C MET A 654 -25.95 -8.01 38.61
N PHE A 655 -25.64 -8.02 39.91
CA PHE A 655 -26.05 -9.10 40.81
C PHE A 655 -27.58 -9.17 40.97
N LEU A 656 -28.25 -8.02 41.06
CA LEU A 656 -29.72 -7.96 41.09
C LEU A 656 -30.34 -8.43 39.77
N ALA A 657 -29.73 -8.08 38.63
CA ALA A 657 -30.14 -8.57 37.32
C ALA A 657 -30.02 -10.11 37.23
N TRP A 658 -28.88 -10.66 37.62
CA TRP A 658 -28.65 -12.10 37.71
C TRP A 658 -29.69 -12.80 38.60
N LEU A 659 -29.97 -12.26 39.80
CA LEU A 659 -30.99 -12.79 40.72
C LEU A 659 -32.39 -12.82 40.08
N SER A 660 -32.72 -11.82 39.26
CA SER A 660 -34.04 -11.73 38.61
C SER A 660 -34.22 -12.72 37.46
N GLU A 661 -33.15 -13.13 36.79
CA GLU A 661 -33.20 -14.04 35.64
C GLU A 661 -33.03 -15.52 36.02
N THR A 662 -32.52 -15.83 37.22
CA THR A 662 -32.15 -17.20 37.62
C THR A 662 -33.13 -17.91 38.58
N HIS A 663 -34.21 -17.27 39.04
CA HIS A 663 -35.09 -17.87 40.05
C HIS A 663 -36.59 -17.90 39.71
N ASP A 664 -37.09 -19.13 39.51
CA ASP A 664 -38.42 -19.59 39.94
C ASP A 664 -38.71 -19.20 41.41
N GLU A 665 -39.99 -19.14 41.76
CA GLU A 665 -40.69 -18.57 42.94
C GLU A 665 -39.99 -18.47 44.33
N TYR A 666 -38.87 -19.15 44.60
CA TYR A 666 -38.21 -19.21 45.91
C TYR A 666 -37.42 -17.94 46.32
N GLY A 667 -36.98 -17.12 45.36
CA GLY A 667 -36.12 -15.95 45.63
C GLY A 667 -36.84 -14.71 46.17
N ARG A 668 -38.16 -14.58 45.93
CA ARG A 668 -38.92 -13.35 46.27
C ARG A 668 -39.03 -13.08 47.78
N ALA A 669 -38.85 -14.10 48.62
CA ALA A 669 -38.93 -13.95 50.07
C ALA A 669 -37.66 -13.34 50.72
N LEU A 670 -36.50 -13.42 50.05
CA LEU A 670 -35.22 -12.93 50.59
C LEU A 670 -34.94 -11.45 50.30
N CYS A 671 -35.64 -10.84 49.33
CA CYS A 671 -35.39 -9.45 48.92
C CYS A 671 -36.23 -8.39 49.66
N ASN A 672 -37.22 -8.80 50.47
CA ASN A 672 -38.13 -7.86 51.15
C ASN A 672 -37.68 -7.43 52.55
N ASP A 673 -36.67 -8.06 53.13
CA ASP A 673 -36.14 -7.67 54.45
C ASP A 673 -34.64 -7.34 54.38
N ASN A 674 -34.33 -6.05 54.61
CA ASN A 674 -33.02 -5.45 54.90
C ASN A 674 -31.76 -6.26 54.49
N PHE A 675 -31.34 -6.06 53.24
CA PHE A 675 -30.07 -6.58 52.74
C PHE A 675 -28.90 -5.69 53.20
N ASP A 676 -28.25 -6.05 54.31
CA ASP A 676 -27.00 -5.44 54.79
C ASP A 676 -25.79 -6.10 54.09
N VAL A 677 -25.11 -5.32 53.24
CA VAL A 677 -24.01 -5.75 52.35
C VAL A 677 -22.75 -6.20 53.11
N ARG A 678 -22.70 -6.10 54.45
CA ARG A 678 -21.48 -6.38 55.23
C ARG A 678 -21.36 -7.80 55.82
N ARG A 679 -22.36 -8.68 55.69
CA ARG A 679 -22.34 -9.94 56.47
C ARG A 679 -22.70 -11.26 55.78
N THR A 680 -22.92 -11.31 54.48
CA THR A 680 -23.28 -12.58 53.82
C THR A 680 -22.23 -13.00 52.81
N SER A 681 -21.32 -13.86 53.26
CA SER A 681 -20.47 -14.68 52.40
C SER A 681 -21.34 -15.75 51.73
N ILE A 682 -22.06 -15.36 50.68
CA ILE A 682 -22.65 -16.30 49.73
C ILE A 682 -21.63 -16.47 48.62
N THR A 683 -20.99 -17.64 48.63
CA THR A 683 -20.07 -18.08 47.59
C THR A 683 -20.87 -18.31 46.31
N LEU A 684 -21.12 -17.24 45.56
CA LEU A 684 -21.24 -17.35 44.12
C LEU A 684 -19.95 -18.01 43.65
N SER A 685 -20.05 -19.14 42.96
CA SER A 685 -18.93 -19.71 42.21
C SER A 685 -18.60 -18.82 40.99
N CYS A 686 -18.30 -17.54 41.25
CA CYS A 686 -17.62 -16.60 40.39
C CYS A 686 -16.13 -16.63 40.75
N ARG A 687 -15.49 -17.81 40.65
CA ARG A 687 -14.11 -17.98 41.12
C ARG A 687 -13.05 -17.22 40.31
N ASN A 688 -13.42 -16.52 39.22
CA ASN A 688 -12.47 -15.82 38.35
C ASN A 688 -12.79 -14.34 38.05
N TRP A 689 -13.83 -13.73 38.63
CA TRP A 689 -14.13 -12.30 38.38
C TRP A 689 -13.37 -11.31 39.27
N ILE A 690 -12.68 -11.81 40.30
CA ILE A 690 -11.78 -11.02 41.14
C ILE A 690 -10.44 -11.76 41.19
N GLY A 691 -9.62 -11.51 40.17
CA GLY A 691 -8.19 -11.71 40.28
C GLY A 691 -7.66 -10.71 41.31
N GLN A 692 -7.03 -11.22 42.36
CA GLN A 692 -6.44 -10.44 43.44
C GLN A 692 -5.46 -9.39 42.91
N SER A 693 -5.80 -8.11 43.08
CA SER A 693 -4.94 -7.04 43.62
C SER A 693 -5.74 -5.75 43.73
#